data_AF-A0A844IXL6-F1
#
_entry.id   AF-A0A844IXL6-F1
#
_cell.length_a   1.000
_cell.length_b   1.000
_cell.length_c   1.000
_cell.angle_alpha   90.00
_cell.angle_beta   90.00
_cell.angle_gamma   90.00
#
_symmetry.space_group_name_H-M   'P 1'
#
loop_
_entity.id
_entity.type
_entity.pdbx_description
1 polymer ?
#
loop_
_entity_poly.entity_id
_entity_poly.type
_entity_poly.pdbx_seq_one_letter_code
_entity_poly.pdbx_strand_id
1 'polypeptide(L)'
;MATRLWKFLNTDIHEFFTAETVKTGAESAKAVLELAKTLKEQGQSAKSSQLAPLVGQISSLLDVLNSPLAQVVGSALPFVPIATSLLKIYTDSTKAEPTLEKSIALITQEAYLKSFMAMVKLPENHALLEKIGNAPTSEAVEQKIKKLGNLELDDTEANKAFACFHNSKLAEEFNAVLSAKLTAAGLGETEATVLSDRVAWNTHQYIHQAILDAGEYVKPLAELLRNGGWKEQEKYQSIAKYLETQIQPKPLEPVFDEQFAFADIYVPLQAKRIQPGADQEPVGLEQWAKDLLHDDKKSDHVLFIQGSPGRGKSVFCRMFADWVRQHEHPRWTPILIRLRDIRTVEKDFEQTLRQVIGYDFAKNDDGWLTDSNIRFLFILDGFDELLMQGRSSGGLEEFLKQVGLFQENCAKNPEKGHRVLITGRTLSLEGIDRFMPHNLERVEILPLDHALQQRWLSKWGHLMGTDKTLAFQQFLQDSRCPERIRGTNKEIGLAQEPLLLYLLAAMYRDGELTIEMFADTSVIGAKILIYEKALDWVLTKQRPEWLNQELTELKIDDLRGILAEAAVCVVQSGGECTALSMIETRLNDHDSAKHLLKEAKQRLQENPIRNALAVFYLQPSHKTQGAVEFAHKSFAEFLYAKRLQEFLEDWSKPGDRRRNRYYIDDETMERQIYNLFWYGGLTPEIVEYLMELLRNSLKFDPVRLFERLERFYLQWSDGEFIDAPSDNLPLNTYQELKQQNITSGTRQVDIYAGLNVMILLLELHRYAQFQNQLQDKITFHPCGQTNTQDFEKERLLRIIAYSNSTSSDTFRRVVGRFLCSVNLSHARFFGAYLPQTNFQNANLSYADITRVGFAVVNLKGVNFTGANLSRTNLSQANLENANFSRANLSGANFFGANLKNISWDKQTKWENAQRLETAVNVPEALQQQLDLVLSPSTEILPLEDLD
;
A
#
# COMPACT_ATOMS: atom_id res chain seq x y z
N MET A 1 27.77 -52.67 -10.64
CA MET A 1 28.82 -52.67 -11.70
C MET A 1 28.37 -51.61 -12.67
N ALA A 2 29.07 -50.48 -12.80
CA ALA A 2 28.52 -49.36 -13.57
C ALA A 2 28.39 -49.75 -15.06
N THR A 3 27.20 -49.53 -15.64
CA THR A 3 26.91 -49.95 -17.02
C THR A 3 26.78 -48.73 -17.93
N ARG A 4 27.41 -48.78 -19.11
CA ARG A 4 27.28 -47.71 -20.13
C ARG A 4 25.95 -47.83 -20.87
N LEU A 5 25.17 -46.77 -20.81
CA LEU A 5 23.75 -46.69 -21.20
C LEU A 5 23.40 -47.33 -22.55
N TRP A 6 24.11 -46.97 -23.62
CA TRP A 6 23.81 -47.42 -24.98
C TRP A 6 24.75 -48.51 -25.49
N LYS A 7 25.86 -48.77 -24.78
CA LYS A 7 26.66 -49.97 -25.01
C LYS A 7 25.85 -51.22 -24.64
N PHE A 8 24.95 -51.11 -23.66
CA PHE A 8 23.95 -52.13 -23.34
C PHE A 8 23.09 -52.52 -24.55
N LEU A 9 22.30 -51.60 -25.10
CA LEU A 9 21.44 -51.92 -26.24
C LEU A 9 22.27 -52.28 -27.48
N ASN A 10 23.34 -51.55 -27.79
CA ASN A 10 24.12 -51.83 -28.98
C ASN A 10 24.95 -53.13 -28.87
N THR A 11 25.69 -53.38 -27.80
CA THR A 11 26.51 -54.62 -27.70
C THR A 11 25.63 -55.86 -27.61
N ASP A 12 24.55 -55.84 -26.81
CA ASP A 12 23.68 -57.00 -26.69
C ASP A 12 22.86 -57.21 -27.99
N ILE A 13 22.37 -56.16 -28.67
CA ILE A 13 21.60 -56.29 -29.93
C ILE A 13 22.50 -56.60 -31.13
N HIS A 14 23.73 -56.07 -31.19
CA HIS A 14 24.70 -56.41 -32.25
C HIS A 14 25.15 -57.87 -32.18
N GLU A 15 25.12 -58.52 -30.99
CA GLU A 15 25.34 -59.97 -30.89
C GLU A 15 24.18 -60.80 -31.51
N PHE A 16 22.98 -60.22 -31.68
CA PHE A 16 21.83 -60.89 -32.30
C PHE A 16 21.60 -60.54 -33.77
N PHE A 17 22.16 -59.44 -34.28
CA PHE A 17 21.92 -58.96 -35.64
C PHE A 17 23.23 -58.54 -36.34
N THR A 18 23.53 -59.19 -37.47
CA THR A 18 24.72 -58.96 -38.31
C THR A 18 24.54 -57.72 -39.20
N ALA A 19 24.51 -56.54 -38.62
CA ALA A 19 24.51 -55.29 -39.39
C ALA A 19 25.61 -54.35 -38.90
N GLU A 20 26.64 -54.17 -39.72
CA GLU A 20 27.53 -53.01 -39.64
C GLU A 20 26.80 -51.79 -40.19
N THR A 21 26.67 -50.71 -39.41
CA THR A 21 26.30 -49.40 -39.98
C THR A 21 27.02 -48.21 -39.35
N VAL A 22 27.23 -47.25 -40.23
CA VAL A 22 28.03 -46.01 -40.16
C VAL A 22 27.43 -44.97 -39.21
N LYS A 23 28.30 -44.12 -38.63
CA LYS A 23 27.98 -43.14 -37.57
C LYS A 23 27.92 -41.71 -38.10
N THR A 24 26.71 -41.14 -38.26
CA THR A 24 26.51 -39.67 -38.25
C THR A 24 25.28 -39.31 -37.39
N GLY A 25 25.34 -38.23 -36.60
CA GLY A 25 24.28 -37.86 -35.65
C GLY A 25 22.92 -37.50 -36.29
N ALA A 26 22.90 -37.09 -37.56
CA ALA A 26 21.67 -36.79 -38.30
C ALA A 26 20.94 -38.07 -38.75
N GLU A 27 21.68 -39.12 -39.11
CA GLU A 27 21.11 -40.43 -39.45
C GLU A 27 20.53 -41.11 -38.22
N SER A 28 21.20 -41.02 -37.07
CA SER A 28 20.68 -41.52 -35.78
C SER A 28 19.37 -40.84 -35.37
N ALA A 29 19.28 -39.51 -35.52
CA ALA A 29 18.05 -38.77 -35.20
C ALA A 29 16.86 -39.20 -36.10
N LYS A 30 17.12 -39.40 -37.39
CA LYS A 30 16.11 -39.89 -38.35
C LYS A 30 15.66 -41.32 -38.02
N ALA A 31 16.59 -42.19 -37.62
CA ALA A 31 16.28 -43.55 -37.19
C ALA A 31 15.37 -43.58 -35.95
N VAL A 32 15.57 -42.69 -34.95
CA VAL A 32 14.67 -42.57 -33.79
C VAL A 32 13.25 -42.16 -34.23
N LEU A 33 13.13 -41.21 -35.16
CA LEU A 33 11.84 -40.73 -35.63
C LEU A 33 11.08 -41.77 -36.46
N GLU A 34 11.79 -42.51 -37.32
CA GLU A 34 11.21 -43.63 -38.07
C GLU A 34 10.79 -44.79 -37.15
N LEU A 35 11.58 -45.07 -36.11
CA LEU A 35 11.23 -46.06 -35.08
C LEU A 35 9.94 -45.65 -34.35
N ALA A 36 9.86 -44.39 -33.92
CA ALA A 36 8.68 -43.83 -33.25
C ALA A 36 7.42 -43.90 -34.14
N LYS A 37 7.56 -43.58 -35.43
CA LYS A 37 6.47 -43.62 -36.41
C LYS A 37 5.98 -45.05 -36.64
N THR A 38 6.90 -45.99 -36.82
CA THR A 38 6.58 -47.41 -37.02
C THR A 38 5.82 -47.98 -35.80
N LEU A 39 6.25 -47.64 -34.59
CA LEU A 39 5.57 -48.05 -33.36
C LEU A 39 4.21 -47.38 -33.16
N LYS A 40 4.03 -46.14 -33.64
CA LYS A 40 2.73 -45.45 -33.64
C LYS A 40 1.72 -46.09 -34.59
N GLU A 41 2.17 -46.54 -35.77
CA GLU A 41 1.31 -47.12 -36.81
C GLU A 41 0.95 -48.59 -36.55
N GLN A 42 1.87 -49.37 -35.96
CA GLN A 42 1.70 -50.83 -35.76
C GLN A 42 1.48 -51.24 -34.29
N GLY A 43 1.61 -50.30 -33.35
CA GLY A 43 1.48 -50.55 -31.91
C GLY A 43 2.51 -51.56 -31.37
N GLN A 44 2.20 -52.18 -30.22
CA GLN A 44 3.04 -53.20 -29.57
C GLN A 44 3.18 -54.53 -30.35
N SER A 45 2.57 -54.61 -31.55
CA SER A 45 2.54 -55.79 -32.44
C SER A 45 3.63 -55.77 -33.53
N ALA A 46 4.44 -54.71 -33.60
CA ALA A 46 5.57 -54.61 -34.52
C ALA A 46 6.57 -55.78 -34.31
N LYS A 47 6.95 -56.45 -35.40
CA LYS A 47 7.85 -57.61 -35.33
C LYS A 47 9.29 -57.15 -35.03
N SER A 48 9.99 -57.87 -34.15
CA SER A 48 11.39 -57.58 -33.77
C SER A 48 12.33 -57.46 -34.98
N SER A 49 12.05 -58.19 -36.06
CA SER A 49 12.80 -58.13 -37.32
C SER A 49 12.69 -56.81 -38.10
N GLN A 50 11.63 -56.02 -37.87
CA GLN A 50 11.44 -54.70 -38.52
C GLN A 50 12.05 -53.56 -37.71
N LEU A 51 12.12 -53.71 -36.38
CA LEU A 51 12.65 -52.68 -35.47
C LEU A 51 14.18 -52.77 -35.35
N ALA A 52 14.75 -53.98 -35.45
CA ALA A 52 16.19 -54.24 -35.30
C ALA A 52 17.14 -53.32 -36.11
N PRO A 53 16.95 -53.08 -37.42
CA PRO A 53 17.87 -52.23 -38.20
C PRO A 53 17.80 -50.75 -37.78
N LEU A 54 16.65 -50.27 -37.32
CA LEU A 54 16.50 -48.90 -36.82
C LEU A 54 17.15 -48.73 -35.46
N VAL A 55 17.02 -49.73 -34.58
CA VAL A 55 17.63 -49.70 -33.24
C VAL A 55 19.16 -49.67 -33.30
N GLY A 56 19.77 -50.44 -34.22
CA GLY A 56 21.23 -50.45 -34.40
C GLY A 56 21.83 -49.15 -34.92
N GLN A 57 21.01 -48.19 -35.35
CA GLN A 57 21.45 -46.86 -35.84
C GLN A 57 21.28 -45.75 -34.78
N ILE A 58 20.66 -46.05 -33.62
CA ILE A 58 20.35 -45.07 -32.57
C ILE A 58 21.46 -45.05 -31.52
N SER A 59 21.97 -43.85 -31.21
CA SER A 59 22.99 -43.67 -30.16
C SER A 59 22.40 -43.10 -28.86
N SER A 60 21.31 -42.35 -28.95
CA SER A 60 20.49 -41.87 -27.83
C SER A 60 19.07 -41.54 -28.31
N LEU A 61 18.05 -41.67 -27.45
CA LEU A 61 16.71 -41.14 -27.76
C LEU A 61 16.73 -39.61 -27.88
N LEU A 62 17.67 -38.94 -27.20
CA LEU A 62 17.89 -37.50 -27.31
C LEU A 62 18.58 -37.08 -28.62
N ASP A 63 19.02 -38.02 -29.47
CA ASP A 63 19.52 -37.71 -30.83
C ASP A 63 18.46 -36.95 -31.64
N VAL A 64 17.18 -37.13 -31.32
CA VAL A 64 16.07 -36.37 -31.90
C VAL A 64 16.23 -34.86 -31.74
N LEU A 65 16.91 -34.39 -30.68
CA LEU A 65 17.21 -32.97 -30.49
C LEU A 65 18.19 -32.42 -31.55
N ASN A 66 18.93 -33.28 -32.26
CA ASN A 66 19.74 -32.89 -33.43
C ASN A 66 18.90 -32.70 -34.69
N SER A 67 17.71 -33.29 -34.79
CA SER A 67 16.82 -33.13 -35.95
C SER A 67 16.04 -31.80 -35.90
N PRO A 68 15.43 -31.38 -37.02
CA PRO A 68 14.43 -30.30 -37.03
C PRO A 68 13.25 -30.64 -36.11
N LEU A 69 13.25 -30.14 -34.87
CA LEU A 69 12.28 -30.47 -33.81
C LEU A 69 10.82 -30.14 -34.18
N ALA A 70 10.58 -29.28 -35.17
CA ALA A 70 9.25 -29.05 -35.73
C ALA A 70 8.63 -30.32 -36.35
N GLN A 71 9.45 -31.20 -36.96
CA GLN A 71 8.98 -32.49 -37.47
C GLN A 71 8.63 -33.46 -36.34
N VAL A 72 9.28 -33.33 -35.20
CA VAL A 72 9.12 -34.16 -34.00
C VAL A 72 7.85 -33.78 -33.23
N VAL A 73 7.61 -32.48 -33.05
CA VAL A 73 6.43 -31.96 -32.35
C VAL A 73 5.18 -32.08 -33.22
N GLY A 74 5.28 -31.77 -34.52
CA GLY A 74 4.15 -31.83 -35.46
C GLY A 74 3.64 -33.24 -35.76
N SER A 75 4.45 -34.28 -35.52
CA SER A 75 4.08 -35.68 -35.74
C SER A 75 3.41 -36.34 -34.53
N ALA A 76 3.32 -35.65 -33.37
CA ALA A 76 2.77 -36.16 -32.12
C ALA A 76 3.25 -37.59 -31.81
N LEU A 77 4.56 -37.81 -31.93
CA LEU A 77 5.16 -39.14 -31.79
C LEU A 77 5.17 -39.55 -30.31
N PRO A 78 4.60 -40.73 -29.96
CA PRO A 78 4.67 -41.24 -28.60
C PRO A 78 6.07 -41.84 -28.39
N PHE A 79 6.87 -41.25 -27.50
CA PHE A 79 8.19 -41.78 -27.17
C PHE A 79 8.12 -42.97 -26.20
N VAL A 80 7.09 -43.06 -25.34
CA VAL A 80 6.77 -44.23 -24.46
C VAL A 80 6.81 -45.58 -25.12
N PRO A 81 6.13 -45.78 -26.25
CA PRO A 81 6.21 -47.04 -26.96
C PRO A 81 7.65 -47.42 -27.35
N ILE A 82 8.58 -46.47 -27.47
CA ILE A 82 9.96 -46.72 -27.87
C ILE A 82 10.75 -47.37 -26.73
N ALA A 83 10.83 -46.78 -25.53
CA ALA A 83 11.60 -47.40 -24.45
C ALA A 83 10.99 -48.76 -24.05
N THR A 84 9.66 -48.85 -23.96
CA THR A 84 8.97 -50.12 -23.68
C THR A 84 9.27 -51.18 -24.75
N SER A 85 9.28 -50.80 -26.03
CA SER A 85 9.60 -51.75 -27.11
C SER A 85 11.06 -52.17 -27.09
N LEU A 86 11.99 -51.27 -26.77
CA LEU A 86 13.42 -51.59 -26.63
C LEU A 86 13.65 -52.56 -25.47
N LEU A 87 13.02 -52.31 -24.32
CA LEU A 87 13.08 -53.20 -23.15
C LEU A 87 12.43 -54.56 -23.45
N LYS A 88 11.32 -54.58 -24.19
CA LYS A 88 10.68 -55.80 -24.67
C LYS A 88 11.59 -56.60 -25.60
N ILE A 89 12.16 -55.96 -26.64
CA ILE A 89 13.10 -56.61 -27.58
C ILE A 89 14.26 -57.24 -26.82
N TYR A 90 14.84 -56.51 -25.86
CA TYR A 90 15.92 -57.02 -25.02
C TYR A 90 15.49 -58.22 -24.17
N THR A 91 14.33 -58.15 -23.51
CA THR A 91 13.83 -59.22 -22.65
C THR A 91 13.50 -60.47 -23.47
N ASP A 92 12.88 -60.30 -24.64
CA ASP A 92 12.52 -61.36 -25.57
C ASP A 92 13.78 -62.04 -26.17
N SER A 93 14.85 -61.27 -26.42
CA SER A 93 16.09 -61.80 -27.04
C SER A 93 17.05 -62.43 -26.03
N THR A 94 17.25 -61.82 -24.85
CA THR A 94 18.23 -62.28 -23.85
C THR A 94 17.65 -63.23 -22.82
N LYS A 95 16.31 -63.30 -22.70
CA LYS A 95 15.59 -64.01 -21.62
C LYS A 95 15.99 -63.56 -20.20
N ALA A 96 16.65 -62.41 -20.06
CA ALA A 96 17.09 -61.83 -18.79
C ALA A 96 16.35 -60.52 -18.52
N GLU A 97 16.03 -60.24 -17.26
CA GLU A 97 15.38 -58.98 -16.88
C GLU A 97 16.40 -57.81 -16.93
N PRO A 98 16.00 -56.62 -17.40
CA PRO A 98 16.88 -55.46 -17.46
C PRO A 98 17.25 -54.98 -16.05
N THR A 99 18.50 -54.53 -15.86
CA THR A 99 18.92 -53.97 -14.56
C THR A 99 18.21 -52.65 -14.27
N LEU A 100 18.19 -52.26 -12.99
CA LEU A 100 17.58 -51.02 -12.51
C LEU A 100 18.16 -49.78 -13.24
N GLU A 101 19.49 -49.69 -13.29
CA GLU A 101 20.26 -48.64 -13.97
C GLU A 101 19.82 -48.46 -15.43
N LYS A 102 19.69 -49.57 -16.17
CA LYS A 102 19.34 -49.60 -17.59
C LYS A 102 17.89 -49.18 -17.82
N SER A 103 16.99 -49.63 -16.95
CA SER A 103 15.57 -49.32 -17.02
C SER A 103 15.31 -47.84 -16.76
N ILE A 104 15.90 -47.28 -15.70
CA ILE A 104 15.76 -45.86 -15.32
C ILE A 104 16.27 -44.95 -16.42
N ALA A 105 17.41 -45.26 -17.00
CA ALA A 105 18.04 -44.37 -17.96
C ALA A 105 17.34 -44.31 -19.33
N LEU A 106 16.62 -45.37 -19.74
CA LEU A 106 15.76 -45.34 -20.92
C LEU A 106 14.45 -44.59 -20.65
N ILE A 107 13.81 -44.88 -19.52
CA ILE A 107 12.55 -44.26 -19.12
C ILE A 107 12.70 -42.76 -18.86
N THR A 108 13.80 -42.34 -18.24
CA THR A 108 14.08 -40.92 -17.96
C THR A 108 14.36 -40.10 -19.22
N GLN A 109 15.09 -40.63 -20.21
CA GLN A 109 15.29 -39.95 -21.51
C GLN A 109 13.97 -39.63 -22.18
N GLU A 110 13.06 -40.59 -22.15
CA GLU A 110 11.76 -40.49 -22.76
C GLU A 110 10.82 -39.56 -21.99
N ALA A 111 10.78 -39.70 -20.66
CA ALA A 111 10.05 -38.81 -19.78
C ALA A 111 10.52 -37.35 -19.94
N TYR A 112 11.83 -37.14 -20.12
CA TYR A 112 12.41 -35.83 -20.35
C TYR A 112 11.98 -35.23 -21.69
N LEU A 113 11.96 -36.02 -22.76
CA LEU A 113 11.43 -35.58 -24.06
C LEU A 113 9.93 -35.26 -23.99
N LYS A 114 9.14 -36.08 -23.29
CA LYS A 114 7.71 -35.80 -23.07
C LYS A 114 7.50 -34.51 -22.29
N SER A 115 8.30 -34.29 -21.25
CA SER A 115 8.32 -33.06 -20.47
C SER A 115 8.64 -31.84 -21.35
N PHE A 116 9.67 -31.93 -22.18
CA PHE A 116 10.03 -30.88 -23.14
C PHE A 116 8.89 -30.61 -24.13
N MET A 117 8.26 -31.64 -24.67
CA MET A 117 7.13 -31.48 -25.59
C MET A 117 5.92 -30.81 -24.93
N ALA A 118 5.64 -31.13 -23.65
CA ALA A 118 4.57 -30.48 -22.92
C ALA A 118 4.84 -28.99 -22.74
N MET A 119 6.09 -28.62 -22.39
CA MET A 119 6.51 -27.23 -22.23
C MET A 119 6.42 -26.45 -23.53
N VAL A 120 6.86 -27.03 -24.63
CA VAL A 120 6.90 -26.35 -25.93
C VAL A 120 5.50 -26.24 -26.57
N LYS A 121 4.56 -27.12 -26.20
CA LYS A 121 3.14 -27.02 -26.59
C LYS A 121 2.38 -25.92 -25.85
N LEU A 122 2.95 -25.28 -24.84
CA LEU A 122 2.31 -24.15 -24.16
C LEU A 122 2.16 -22.96 -25.14
N PRO A 123 1.04 -22.22 -25.12
CA PRO A 123 0.79 -21.08 -26.00
C PRO A 123 1.96 -20.09 -26.09
N GLU A 124 2.56 -19.76 -24.95
CA GLU A 124 3.71 -18.86 -24.81
C GLU A 124 4.98 -19.32 -25.55
N ASN A 125 5.16 -20.63 -25.78
CA ASN A 125 6.34 -21.21 -26.40
C ASN A 125 6.14 -21.56 -27.89
N HIS A 126 5.00 -21.21 -28.50
CA HIS A 126 4.75 -21.53 -29.92
C HIS A 126 5.74 -20.84 -30.87
N ALA A 127 6.15 -19.61 -30.57
CA ALA A 127 7.19 -18.91 -31.36
C ALA A 127 8.56 -19.60 -31.26
N LEU A 128 8.81 -20.32 -30.15
CA LEU A 128 10.01 -21.12 -29.94
C LEU A 128 10.06 -22.32 -30.90
N LEU A 129 8.91 -22.93 -31.19
CA LEU A 129 8.80 -24.10 -32.07
C LEU A 129 9.36 -23.84 -33.47
N GLU A 130 8.99 -22.70 -34.06
CA GLU A 130 9.45 -22.32 -35.40
C GLU A 130 10.97 -22.08 -35.42
N LYS A 131 11.50 -21.41 -34.38
CA LYS A 131 12.93 -21.13 -34.25
C LYS A 131 13.76 -22.41 -34.06
N ILE A 132 13.31 -23.32 -33.20
CA ILE A 132 13.99 -24.60 -32.95
C ILE A 132 13.91 -25.50 -34.19
N GLY A 133 12.77 -25.51 -34.91
CA GLY A 133 12.59 -26.27 -36.14
C GLY A 133 13.55 -25.88 -37.26
N ASN A 134 13.92 -24.60 -37.33
CA ASN A 134 14.82 -24.06 -38.35
C ASN A 134 16.30 -24.05 -37.93
N ALA A 135 16.62 -24.45 -36.70
CA ALA A 135 17.99 -24.42 -36.18
C ALA A 135 18.84 -25.55 -36.80
N PRO A 136 20.03 -25.23 -37.37
CA PRO A 136 20.90 -26.24 -37.97
C PRO A 136 21.35 -27.29 -36.94
N THR A 137 21.74 -28.47 -37.44
CA THR A 137 22.46 -29.49 -36.66
C THR A 137 23.73 -28.87 -36.10
N SER A 138 23.87 -28.87 -34.78
CA SER A 138 24.98 -28.26 -34.06
C SER A 138 26.00 -29.32 -33.62
N GLU A 139 27.25 -29.14 -34.02
CA GLU A 139 28.38 -30.00 -33.60
C GLU A 139 28.52 -30.02 -32.06
N ALA A 140 28.19 -28.90 -31.39
CA ALA A 140 28.21 -28.80 -29.94
C ALA A 140 27.16 -29.70 -29.26
N VAL A 141 25.97 -29.84 -29.86
CA VAL A 141 24.92 -30.74 -29.35
C VAL A 141 25.34 -32.20 -29.57
N GLU A 142 25.92 -32.52 -30.73
CA GLU A 142 26.44 -33.87 -31.02
C GLU A 142 27.56 -34.29 -30.05
N GLN A 143 28.48 -33.38 -29.72
CA GLN A 143 29.54 -33.63 -28.74
C GLN A 143 28.97 -33.90 -27.33
N LYS A 144 27.96 -33.13 -26.90
CA LYS A 144 27.30 -33.34 -25.60
C LYS A 144 26.51 -34.65 -25.54
N ILE A 145 25.85 -35.05 -26.64
CA ILE A 145 25.17 -36.35 -26.69
C ILE A 145 26.17 -37.52 -26.67
N LYS A 146 27.31 -37.39 -27.36
CA LYS A 146 28.42 -38.37 -27.26
C LYS A 146 28.96 -38.48 -25.82
N LYS A 147 29.05 -37.36 -25.10
CA LYS A 147 29.43 -37.33 -23.68
C LYS A 147 28.40 -38.07 -22.82
N LEU A 148 27.11 -37.84 -23.06
CA LEU A 148 26.02 -38.53 -22.37
C LEU A 148 26.04 -40.06 -22.58
N GLY A 149 26.32 -40.52 -23.80
CA GLY A 149 26.43 -41.95 -24.11
C GLY A 149 27.55 -42.68 -23.37
N ASN A 150 28.54 -41.94 -22.86
CA ASN A 150 29.64 -42.46 -22.04
C ASN A 150 29.40 -42.35 -20.52
N LEU A 151 28.24 -41.82 -20.10
CA LEU A 151 27.90 -41.73 -18.69
C LEU A 151 27.68 -43.14 -18.10
N GLU A 152 28.39 -43.41 -17.01
CA GLU A 152 28.26 -44.63 -16.23
C GLU A 152 27.28 -44.37 -15.08
N LEU A 153 26.22 -45.17 -15.02
CA LEU A 153 25.23 -45.14 -13.94
C LEU A 153 25.46 -46.34 -13.04
N ASP A 154 25.57 -46.08 -11.75
CA ASP A 154 25.51 -47.09 -10.71
C ASP A 154 24.11 -47.11 -10.07
N ASP A 155 23.82 -48.15 -9.28
CA ASP A 155 22.55 -48.29 -8.57
C ASP A 155 22.21 -47.08 -7.69
N THR A 156 23.20 -46.37 -7.14
CA THR A 156 22.97 -45.20 -6.26
C THR A 156 22.44 -44.02 -7.05
N GLU A 157 23.11 -43.67 -8.15
CA GLU A 157 22.72 -42.56 -9.02
C GLU A 157 21.43 -42.88 -9.78
N ALA A 158 21.21 -44.15 -10.14
CA ALA A 158 19.97 -44.60 -10.74
C ALA A 158 18.79 -44.38 -9.78
N ASN A 159 18.89 -44.84 -8.53
CA ASN A 159 17.87 -44.60 -7.51
C ASN A 159 17.64 -43.10 -7.26
N LYS A 160 18.69 -42.29 -7.26
CA LYS A 160 18.59 -40.83 -7.14
C LYS A 160 17.81 -40.21 -8.31
N ALA A 161 18.09 -40.61 -9.54
CA ALA A 161 17.39 -40.12 -10.73
C ALA A 161 15.93 -40.56 -10.80
N PHE A 162 15.61 -41.74 -10.25
CA PHE A 162 14.23 -42.20 -10.12
C PHE A 162 13.46 -41.41 -9.05
N ALA A 163 14.06 -41.20 -7.87
CA ALA A 163 13.43 -40.48 -6.77
C ALA A 163 13.28 -38.98 -7.03
N CYS A 164 14.33 -38.33 -7.57
CA CYS A 164 14.39 -36.89 -7.75
C CYS A 164 15.22 -36.56 -9.01
N PHE A 165 14.59 -36.64 -10.17
CA PHE A 165 15.29 -36.56 -11.46
C PHE A 165 16.08 -35.26 -11.63
N HIS A 166 15.48 -34.11 -11.32
CA HIS A 166 16.08 -32.78 -11.55
C HIS A 166 17.37 -32.54 -10.77
N ASN A 167 17.58 -33.24 -9.65
CA ASN A 167 18.80 -33.18 -8.83
C ASN A 167 19.83 -34.28 -9.16
N SER A 168 19.60 -35.05 -10.23
CA SER A 168 20.48 -36.14 -10.66
C SER A 168 21.53 -35.67 -11.68
N LYS A 169 22.63 -36.41 -11.75
CA LYS A 169 23.65 -36.24 -12.78
C LYS A 169 23.10 -36.45 -14.20
N LEU A 170 22.02 -37.22 -14.34
CA LEU A 170 21.31 -37.38 -15.61
C LEU A 170 20.63 -36.08 -16.04
N ALA A 171 19.96 -35.38 -15.12
CA ALA A 171 19.34 -34.09 -15.44
C ALA A 171 20.39 -33.05 -15.82
N GLU A 172 21.53 -32.99 -15.14
CA GLU A 172 22.63 -32.08 -15.49
C GLU A 172 23.10 -32.26 -16.94
N GLU A 173 23.35 -33.51 -17.34
CA GLU A 173 23.81 -33.80 -18.72
C GLU A 173 22.67 -33.63 -19.75
N PHE A 174 21.42 -33.94 -19.41
CA PHE A 174 20.27 -33.71 -20.30
C PHE A 174 20.02 -32.22 -20.51
N ASN A 175 20.03 -31.42 -19.44
CA ASN A 175 19.88 -29.96 -19.50
C ASN A 175 21.03 -29.35 -20.29
N ALA A 176 22.26 -29.85 -20.15
CA ALA A 176 23.38 -29.38 -20.95
C ALA A 176 23.17 -29.59 -22.46
N VAL A 177 22.57 -30.71 -22.88
CA VAL A 177 22.21 -31.00 -24.28
C VAL A 177 21.07 -30.08 -24.74
N LEU A 178 19.99 -30.00 -23.97
CA LEU A 178 18.81 -29.22 -24.34
C LEU A 178 19.11 -27.72 -24.38
N SER A 179 19.77 -27.18 -23.36
CA SER A 179 20.18 -25.77 -23.30
C SER A 179 21.07 -25.41 -24.49
N ALA A 180 22.04 -26.26 -24.86
CA ALA A 180 22.87 -26.02 -26.05
C ALA A 180 22.05 -25.97 -27.36
N LYS A 181 21.01 -26.80 -27.47
CA LYS A 181 20.10 -26.77 -28.64
C LYS A 181 19.22 -25.52 -28.64
N LEU A 182 18.70 -25.11 -27.49
CA LEU A 182 17.88 -23.90 -27.34
C LEU A 182 18.69 -22.64 -27.66
N THR A 183 19.94 -22.56 -27.19
CA THR A 183 20.86 -21.47 -27.55
C THR A 183 21.18 -21.47 -29.04
N ALA A 184 21.39 -22.63 -29.66
CA ALA A 184 21.58 -22.75 -31.11
C ALA A 184 20.31 -22.34 -31.91
N ALA A 185 19.14 -22.40 -31.30
CA ALA A 185 17.87 -21.90 -31.86
C ALA A 185 17.64 -20.39 -31.63
N GLY A 186 18.60 -19.69 -31.03
CA GLY A 186 18.56 -18.24 -30.82
C GLY A 186 17.90 -17.78 -29.53
N LEU A 187 17.76 -18.67 -28.53
CA LEU A 187 17.34 -18.29 -27.18
C LEU A 187 18.53 -17.75 -26.36
N GLY A 188 18.28 -16.81 -25.46
CA GLY A 188 19.31 -16.33 -24.54
C GLY A 188 19.80 -17.46 -23.62
N GLU A 189 21.07 -17.43 -23.21
CA GLU A 189 21.66 -18.50 -22.38
C GLU A 189 20.91 -18.70 -21.05
N THR A 190 20.47 -17.61 -20.41
CA THR A 190 19.66 -17.66 -19.19
C THR A 190 18.27 -18.27 -19.44
N GLU A 191 17.60 -17.85 -20.51
CA GLU A 191 16.27 -18.37 -20.89
C GLU A 191 16.32 -19.85 -21.25
N ALA A 192 17.36 -20.27 -21.99
CA ALA A 192 17.62 -21.66 -22.34
C ALA A 192 17.83 -22.53 -21.10
N THR A 193 18.57 -22.01 -20.12
CA THR A 193 18.82 -22.68 -18.84
C THR A 193 17.52 -22.83 -18.04
N VAL A 194 16.76 -21.74 -17.85
CA VAL A 194 15.47 -21.77 -17.13
C VAL A 194 14.49 -22.75 -17.77
N LEU A 195 14.38 -22.75 -19.11
CA LEU A 195 13.50 -23.69 -19.80
C LEU A 195 13.97 -25.14 -19.63
N SER A 196 15.28 -25.40 -19.74
CA SER A 196 15.83 -26.75 -19.53
C SER A 196 15.62 -27.26 -18.09
N ASP A 197 15.74 -26.37 -17.11
CA ASP A 197 15.46 -26.71 -15.71
C ASP A 197 13.98 -27.02 -15.50
N ARG A 198 13.06 -26.23 -16.07
CA ARG A 198 11.62 -26.54 -16.03
C ARG A 198 11.30 -27.90 -16.62
N VAL A 199 11.98 -28.28 -17.70
CA VAL A 199 11.86 -29.62 -18.30
C VAL A 199 12.33 -30.68 -17.32
N ALA A 200 13.49 -30.52 -16.70
CA ALA A 200 13.99 -31.46 -15.69
C ALA A 200 13.03 -31.61 -14.51
N TRP A 201 12.51 -30.50 -13.96
CA TRP A 201 11.52 -30.52 -12.88
C TRP A 201 10.24 -31.25 -13.26
N ASN A 202 9.73 -30.99 -14.47
CA ASN A 202 8.51 -31.62 -14.96
C ASN A 202 8.70 -33.08 -15.43
N THR A 203 9.94 -33.56 -15.53
CA THR A 203 10.25 -34.92 -16.01
C THR A 203 9.71 -36.00 -15.08
N HIS A 204 9.72 -35.76 -13.77
CA HIS A 204 9.29 -36.76 -12.78
C HIS A 204 7.83 -37.21 -13.00
N GLN A 205 6.92 -36.27 -13.32
CA GLN A 205 5.52 -36.59 -13.65
C GLN A 205 5.39 -37.59 -14.82
N TYR A 206 6.31 -37.53 -15.79
CA TYR A 206 6.29 -38.44 -16.95
C TYR A 206 7.01 -39.76 -16.72
N ILE A 207 7.94 -39.85 -15.75
CA ILE A 207 8.61 -41.10 -15.38
C ILE A 207 7.56 -42.11 -14.89
N HIS A 208 6.65 -41.69 -14.01
CA HIS A 208 5.57 -42.54 -13.51
C HIS A 208 4.65 -43.05 -14.62
N GLN A 209 4.21 -42.15 -15.51
CA GLN A 209 3.40 -42.52 -16.66
C GLN A 209 4.14 -43.52 -17.56
N ALA A 210 5.42 -43.28 -17.82
CA ALA A 210 6.22 -44.14 -18.67
C ALA A 210 6.40 -45.56 -18.08
N ILE A 211 6.53 -45.71 -16.76
CA ILE A 211 6.64 -47.03 -16.14
C ILE A 211 5.30 -47.77 -16.13
N LEU A 212 4.19 -47.07 -15.89
CA LEU A 212 2.85 -47.66 -16.00
C LEU A 212 2.59 -48.19 -17.42
N ASP A 213 2.95 -47.40 -18.43
CA ASP A 213 2.83 -47.77 -19.84
C ASP A 213 3.79 -48.94 -20.21
N ALA A 214 4.91 -49.09 -19.50
CA ALA A 214 5.90 -50.14 -19.72
C ALA A 214 5.56 -51.48 -19.03
N GLY A 215 4.73 -51.47 -17.98
CA GLY A 215 4.13 -52.67 -17.39
C GLY A 215 5.12 -53.73 -16.92
N GLU A 216 4.92 -55.00 -17.34
CA GLU A 216 5.71 -56.15 -16.90
C GLU A 216 7.15 -56.18 -17.43
N TYR A 217 7.51 -55.33 -18.40
CA TYR A 217 8.88 -55.27 -18.94
C TYR A 217 9.86 -54.55 -18.03
N VAL A 218 9.34 -53.93 -16.96
CA VAL A 218 10.11 -53.13 -16.01
C VAL A 218 9.75 -53.54 -14.59
N LYS A 219 9.61 -54.85 -14.33
CA LYS A 219 9.21 -55.40 -13.03
C LYS A 219 9.91 -54.75 -11.83
N PRO A 220 11.25 -54.54 -11.81
CA PRO A 220 11.91 -53.90 -10.68
C PRO A 220 11.36 -52.50 -10.37
N LEU A 221 11.03 -51.69 -11.40
CA LEU A 221 10.44 -50.36 -11.22
C LEU A 221 8.92 -50.42 -10.99
N ALA A 222 8.22 -51.35 -11.64
CA ALA A 222 6.79 -51.56 -11.45
C ALA A 222 6.45 -52.08 -10.04
N GLU A 223 7.35 -52.84 -9.41
CA GLU A 223 7.24 -53.22 -7.99
C GLU A 223 7.48 -52.04 -7.05
N LEU A 224 8.43 -51.15 -7.37
CA LEU A 224 8.65 -49.90 -6.61
C LEU A 224 7.44 -48.96 -6.68
N LEU A 225 6.70 -48.94 -7.80
CA LEU A 225 5.50 -48.10 -7.98
C LEU A 225 4.20 -48.67 -7.44
N ARG A 226 4.09 -50.00 -7.29
CA ARG A 226 2.88 -50.68 -6.78
C ARG A 226 2.42 -50.19 -5.39
N ASN A 227 3.27 -49.42 -4.69
CA ASN A 227 3.00 -48.83 -3.38
C ASN A 227 2.78 -47.30 -3.36
N GLY A 228 2.49 -46.62 -4.49
CA GLY A 228 2.22 -45.17 -4.42
C GLY A 228 1.92 -44.41 -5.72
N GLY A 229 2.22 -44.97 -6.90
CA GLY A 229 2.22 -44.21 -8.17
C GLY A 229 0.88 -43.57 -8.57
N TRP A 230 -0.25 -44.18 -8.21
CA TRP A 230 -1.58 -43.60 -8.47
C TRP A 230 -1.84 -42.32 -7.67
N LYS A 231 -1.36 -42.26 -6.41
CA LYS A 231 -1.52 -41.08 -5.54
C LYS A 231 -0.69 -39.89 -6.04
N GLU A 232 0.49 -40.14 -6.59
CA GLU A 232 1.32 -39.10 -7.18
C GLU A 232 0.70 -38.51 -8.44
N GLN A 233 0.12 -39.34 -9.32
CA GLN A 233 -0.56 -38.84 -10.52
C GLN A 233 -1.80 -37.99 -10.16
N GLU A 234 -2.59 -38.42 -9.17
CA GLU A 234 -3.70 -37.63 -8.61
C GLU A 234 -3.22 -36.30 -8.02
N LYS A 235 -2.03 -36.27 -7.39
CA LYS A 235 -1.41 -35.05 -6.85
C LYS A 235 -1.10 -34.04 -7.95
N TYR A 236 -0.43 -34.44 -9.03
CA TYR A 236 -0.15 -33.54 -10.16
C TYR A 236 -1.43 -33.03 -10.84
N GLN A 237 -2.45 -33.88 -10.99
CA GLN A 237 -3.76 -33.47 -11.52
C GLN A 237 -4.46 -32.45 -10.60
N SER A 238 -4.39 -32.66 -9.28
CA SER A 238 -4.95 -31.76 -8.28
C SER A 238 -4.25 -30.39 -8.30
N ILE A 239 -2.92 -30.36 -8.46
CA ILE A 239 -2.14 -29.12 -8.64
C ILE A 239 -2.51 -28.42 -9.94
N ALA A 240 -2.58 -29.14 -11.06
CA ALA A 240 -2.97 -28.56 -12.35
C ALA A 240 -4.36 -27.91 -12.27
N LYS A 241 -5.32 -28.59 -11.63
CA LYS A 241 -6.67 -28.06 -11.37
C LYS A 241 -6.63 -26.80 -10.50
N TYR A 242 -5.80 -26.76 -9.46
CA TYR A 242 -5.61 -25.55 -8.64
C TYR A 242 -5.09 -24.38 -9.48
N LEU A 243 -4.06 -24.60 -10.29
CA LEU A 243 -3.47 -23.54 -11.13
C LEU A 243 -4.48 -22.98 -12.15
N GLU A 244 -5.26 -23.85 -12.79
CA GLU A 244 -6.29 -23.47 -13.76
C GLU A 244 -7.45 -22.72 -13.10
N THR A 245 -7.89 -23.14 -11.91
CA THR A 245 -9.10 -22.59 -11.27
C THR A 245 -8.85 -21.43 -10.32
N GLN A 246 -7.69 -21.38 -9.66
CA GLN A 246 -7.38 -20.41 -8.60
C GLN A 246 -6.34 -19.37 -8.98
N ILE A 247 -5.44 -19.67 -9.92
CA ILE A 247 -4.34 -18.76 -10.28
C ILE A 247 -4.58 -18.10 -11.64
N GLN A 248 -4.80 -18.89 -12.70
CA GLN A 248 -4.99 -18.40 -14.06
C GLN A 248 -6.07 -17.30 -14.21
N PRO A 249 -7.23 -17.36 -13.52
CA PRO A 249 -8.26 -16.33 -13.68
C PRO A 249 -7.92 -15.01 -12.97
N LYS A 250 -6.97 -14.99 -12.01
CA LYS A 250 -6.76 -13.87 -11.08
C LYS A 250 -6.38 -12.55 -11.77
N PRO A 251 -5.50 -12.54 -12.79
CA PRO A 251 -5.22 -11.31 -13.53
C PRO A 251 -6.37 -10.84 -14.41
N LEU A 252 -7.25 -11.76 -14.82
CA LEU A 252 -8.38 -11.55 -15.71
C LEU A 252 -9.67 -11.14 -14.96
N GLU A 253 -9.65 -11.12 -13.63
CA GLU A 253 -10.75 -10.60 -12.83
C GLU A 253 -10.98 -9.11 -13.17
N PRO A 254 -12.24 -8.66 -13.28
CA PRO A 254 -12.56 -7.27 -13.59
C PRO A 254 -12.12 -6.33 -12.48
N VAL A 255 -11.71 -5.11 -12.87
CA VAL A 255 -11.39 -4.04 -11.92
C VAL A 255 -12.70 -3.44 -11.40
N PHE A 256 -13.14 -3.84 -10.21
CA PHE A 256 -14.46 -3.46 -9.68
C PHE A 256 -15.58 -3.88 -10.66
N ASP A 257 -16.44 -2.95 -11.08
CA ASP A 257 -17.53 -3.18 -12.04
C ASP A 257 -17.15 -2.83 -13.50
N GLU A 258 -15.85 -2.75 -13.80
CA GLU A 258 -15.36 -2.41 -15.13
C GLU A 258 -15.39 -3.60 -16.11
N GLN A 259 -15.42 -3.28 -17.41
CA GLN A 259 -15.38 -4.29 -18.48
C GLN A 259 -13.96 -4.80 -18.80
N PHE A 260 -12.93 -4.24 -18.17
CA PHE A 260 -11.54 -4.63 -18.35
C PHE A 260 -10.97 -5.25 -17.06
N ALA A 261 -9.91 -6.03 -17.23
CA ALA A 261 -9.30 -6.79 -16.16
C ALA A 261 -8.13 -6.06 -15.48
N PHE A 262 -7.71 -6.56 -14.31
CA PHE A 262 -6.53 -6.02 -13.61
C PHE A 262 -5.27 -6.02 -14.50
N ALA A 263 -5.06 -7.08 -15.29
CA ALA A 263 -3.92 -7.19 -16.20
C ALA A 263 -3.85 -6.05 -17.24
N ASP A 264 -5.00 -5.56 -17.69
CA ASP A 264 -5.07 -4.54 -18.74
C ASP A 264 -4.49 -3.20 -18.24
N ILE A 265 -4.82 -2.82 -17.01
CA ILE A 265 -4.44 -1.53 -16.42
C ILE A 265 -3.17 -1.59 -15.54
N TYR A 266 -2.72 -2.77 -15.14
CA TYR A 266 -1.58 -2.94 -14.23
C TYR A 266 -0.29 -2.29 -14.73
N VAL A 267 0.45 -1.61 -13.85
CA VAL A 267 1.80 -1.10 -14.12
C VAL A 267 2.79 -1.67 -13.09
N PRO A 268 4.01 -2.07 -13.51
CA PRO A 268 5.03 -2.57 -12.59
C PRO A 268 5.38 -1.54 -11.51
N LEU A 269 5.41 -1.98 -10.25
CA LEU A 269 5.55 -1.09 -9.10
C LEU A 269 7.02 -0.87 -8.74
N GLN A 270 7.32 0.28 -8.12
CA GLN A 270 8.63 0.58 -7.54
C GLN A 270 8.57 0.40 -6.03
N ALA A 271 9.68 -0.01 -5.44
CA ALA A 271 9.82 -0.18 -4.00
C ALA A 271 11.19 0.26 -3.52
N LYS A 272 11.32 0.57 -2.24
CA LYS A 272 12.60 0.80 -1.56
C LYS A 272 12.87 -0.33 -0.56
N ARG A 273 14.11 -0.76 -0.44
CA ARG A 273 14.51 -1.76 0.55
C ARG A 273 14.56 -1.15 1.94
N ILE A 274 14.15 -1.92 2.94
CA ILE A 274 14.15 -1.49 4.34
C ILE A 274 15.32 -2.16 5.04
N GLN A 275 16.47 -1.50 5.03
CA GLN A 275 17.66 -1.89 5.79
C GLN A 275 18.05 -0.76 6.76
N PRO A 276 18.63 -1.06 7.94
CA PRO A 276 19.11 -0.03 8.84
C PRO A 276 20.29 0.73 8.20
N GLY A 277 20.11 2.03 7.90
CA GLY A 277 21.23 2.97 7.71
C GLY A 277 21.64 3.36 6.29
N ALA A 278 20.83 3.18 5.25
CA ALA A 278 21.11 3.78 3.92
C ALA A 278 19.83 4.14 3.16
N ASP A 279 19.78 5.35 2.58
CA ASP A 279 18.86 5.68 1.49
C ASP A 279 19.29 4.84 0.27
N GLN A 280 18.50 3.80 -0.03
CA GLN A 280 18.74 2.94 -1.18
C GLN A 280 17.93 3.40 -2.38
N GLU A 281 18.50 3.26 -3.58
CA GLU A 281 17.80 3.59 -4.81
C GLU A 281 16.51 2.75 -4.97
N PRO A 282 15.45 3.31 -5.58
CA PRO A 282 14.26 2.57 -5.93
C PRO A 282 14.59 1.32 -6.76
N VAL A 283 13.96 0.21 -6.41
CA VAL A 283 14.05 -1.07 -7.13
C VAL A 283 12.68 -1.43 -7.69
N GLY A 284 12.65 -2.04 -8.88
CA GLY A 284 11.42 -2.62 -9.42
C GLY A 284 10.95 -3.77 -8.53
N LEU A 285 9.72 -3.71 -8.05
CA LEU A 285 9.17 -4.66 -7.07
C LEU A 285 9.15 -6.09 -7.60
N GLU A 286 8.69 -6.26 -8.84
CA GLU A 286 8.65 -7.57 -9.50
C GLU A 286 10.06 -8.13 -9.71
N GLN A 287 11.01 -7.28 -10.10
CA GLN A 287 12.39 -7.71 -10.32
C GLN A 287 13.02 -8.14 -8.99
N TRP A 288 12.81 -7.37 -7.92
CA TRP A 288 13.28 -7.72 -6.58
C TRP A 288 12.72 -9.07 -6.11
N ALA A 289 11.42 -9.33 -6.31
CA ALA A 289 10.81 -10.60 -5.94
C ALA A 289 11.37 -11.77 -6.78
N LYS A 290 11.61 -11.55 -8.08
CA LYS A 290 12.25 -12.54 -8.97
C LYS A 290 13.67 -12.85 -8.56
N ASP A 291 14.48 -11.83 -8.26
CA ASP A 291 15.88 -11.99 -7.90
C ASP A 291 16.00 -12.82 -6.61
N LEU A 292 15.15 -12.54 -5.61
CA LEU A 292 15.14 -13.27 -4.34
C LEU A 292 14.60 -14.70 -4.47
N LEU A 293 13.65 -14.94 -5.37
CA LEU A 293 13.15 -16.29 -5.63
C LEU A 293 14.27 -17.21 -6.17
N HIS A 294 15.25 -16.63 -6.87
CA HIS A 294 16.39 -17.31 -7.49
C HIS A 294 17.69 -17.24 -6.66
N ASP A 295 17.70 -16.54 -5.53
CA ASP A 295 18.88 -16.43 -4.68
C ASP A 295 18.92 -17.57 -3.66
N ASP A 296 19.73 -18.60 -3.96
CA ASP A 296 19.93 -19.75 -3.08
C ASP A 296 20.55 -19.35 -1.72
N LYS A 297 21.29 -18.23 -1.66
CA LYS A 297 21.91 -17.74 -0.41
C LYS A 297 20.89 -17.12 0.54
N LYS A 298 19.71 -16.75 0.03
CA LYS A 298 18.61 -16.19 0.83
C LYS A 298 17.49 -17.20 0.99
N SER A 299 17.84 -18.48 1.05
CA SER A 299 16.85 -19.56 1.06
C SER A 299 16.10 -19.77 2.37
N ASP A 300 16.63 -19.22 3.44
CA ASP A 300 15.98 -19.09 4.73
C ASP A 300 15.13 -17.83 4.84
N HIS A 301 15.14 -16.90 3.87
CA HIS A 301 14.45 -15.62 4.02
C HIS A 301 12.96 -15.68 3.62
N VAL A 302 12.13 -15.01 4.42
CA VAL A 302 10.72 -14.69 4.11
C VAL A 302 10.68 -13.33 3.42
N LEU A 303 10.04 -13.25 2.26
CA LEU A 303 9.88 -12.00 1.53
C LEU A 303 8.69 -11.23 2.09
N PHE A 304 8.88 -9.98 2.48
CA PHE A 304 7.80 -9.13 2.98
C PHE A 304 7.69 -7.83 2.19
N ILE A 305 6.55 -7.65 1.54
CA ILE A 305 6.21 -6.46 0.75
C ILE A 305 5.22 -5.62 1.55
N GLN A 306 5.65 -4.43 1.96
CA GLN A 306 4.81 -3.50 2.70
C GLN A 306 4.43 -2.27 1.88
N GLY A 307 3.33 -1.63 2.25
CA GLY A 307 2.94 -0.34 1.72
C GLY A 307 1.57 0.11 2.19
N SER A 308 1.26 1.40 2.03
CA SER A 308 -0.03 1.99 2.37
C SER A 308 -1.22 1.30 1.65
N PRO A 309 -2.47 1.48 2.13
CA PRO A 309 -3.68 1.10 1.40
C PRO A 309 -3.68 1.68 -0.02
N GLY A 310 -4.32 1.00 -0.98
CA GLY A 310 -4.42 1.49 -2.36
C GLY A 310 -3.13 1.45 -3.20
N ARG A 311 -1.97 1.08 -2.62
CA ARG A 311 -0.67 0.97 -3.32
C ARG A 311 -0.53 -0.19 -4.32
N GLY A 312 -1.51 -1.10 -4.38
CA GLY A 312 -1.52 -2.20 -5.36
C GLY A 312 -0.96 -3.54 -4.91
N LYS A 313 -0.73 -3.76 -3.59
CA LYS A 313 -0.21 -5.03 -3.02
C LYS A 313 -0.96 -6.28 -3.52
N SER A 314 -2.27 -6.32 -3.37
CA SER A 314 -3.09 -7.46 -3.81
C SER A 314 -3.09 -7.66 -5.31
N VAL A 315 -3.00 -6.57 -6.09
CA VAL A 315 -2.92 -6.67 -7.55
C VAL A 315 -1.56 -7.25 -7.95
N PHE A 316 -0.47 -6.82 -7.31
CA PHE A 316 0.85 -7.43 -7.46
C PHE A 316 0.80 -8.95 -7.17
N CYS A 317 0.19 -9.40 -6.07
CA CYS A 317 0.07 -10.82 -5.75
C CYS A 317 -0.59 -11.63 -6.87
N ARG A 318 -1.65 -11.10 -7.49
CA ARG A 318 -2.34 -11.74 -8.61
C ARG A 318 -1.45 -11.84 -9.84
N MET A 319 -0.82 -10.73 -10.23
CA MET A 319 0.08 -10.69 -11.39
C MET A 319 1.29 -11.61 -11.19
N PHE A 320 1.89 -11.58 -10.00
CA PHE A 320 3.08 -12.35 -9.68
C PHE A 320 2.76 -13.85 -9.59
N ALA A 321 1.66 -14.25 -8.96
CA ALA A 321 1.24 -15.65 -8.91
C ALA A 321 1.03 -16.22 -10.32
N ASP A 322 0.37 -15.48 -11.21
CA ASP A 322 0.17 -15.94 -12.58
C ASP A 322 1.48 -15.93 -13.40
N TRP A 323 2.37 -14.96 -13.17
CA TRP A 323 3.71 -14.97 -13.78
C TRP A 323 4.50 -16.22 -13.38
N VAL A 324 4.48 -16.61 -12.10
CA VAL A 324 5.12 -17.86 -11.61
C VAL A 324 4.47 -19.08 -12.27
N ARG A 325 3.13 -19.11 -12.41
CA ARG A 325 2.42 -20.21 -13.11
C ARG A 325 2.89 -20.37 -14.55
N GLN A 326 3.10 -19.26 -15.27
CA GLN A 326 3.49 -19.29 -16.69
C GLN A 326 5.00 -19.56 -16.87
N HIS A 327 5.85 -18.90 -16.08
CA HIS A 327 7.28 -18.83 -16.35
C HIS A 327 8.13 -19.72 -15.46
N GLU A 328 7.67 -20.05 -14.24
CA GLU A 328 8.46 -20.78 -13.24
C GLU A 328 7.89 -22.17 -12.93
N HIS A 329 6.60 -22.43 -13.12
CA HIS A 329 6.03 -23.75 -12.88
C HIS A 329 6.58 -24.79 -13.89
N PRO A 330 6.96 -26.01 -13.43
CA PRO A 330 6.84 -26.57 -12.07
C PRO A 330 8.04 -26.39 -11.14
N ARG A 331 9.09 -25.67 -11.55
CA ARG A 331 10.20 -25.31 -10.66
C ARG A 331 9.70 -24.55 -9.42
N TRP A 332 8.72 -23.66 -9.61
CA TRP A 332 7.94 -23.05 -8.53
C TRP A 332 6.45 -23.13 -8.83
N THR A 333 5.68 -23.67 -7.89
CA THR A 333 4.22 -23.76 -7.95
C THR A 333 3.61 -22.68 -7.05
N PRO A 334 2.94 -21.66 -7.61
CA PRO A 334 2.39 -20.57 -6.82
C PRO A 334 1.14 -21.03 -6.06
N ILE A 335 1.06 -20.69 -4.78
CA ILE A 335 -0.13 -20.87 -3.94
C ILE A 335 -0.52 -19.49 -3.40
N LEU A 336 -1.60 -18.91 -3.92
CA LEU A 336 -2.10 -17.60 -3.50
C LEU A 336 -3.15 -17.78 -2.40
N ILE A 337 -2.88 -17.19 -1.24
CA ILE A 337 -3.75 -17.24 -0.05
C ILE A 337 -4.06 -15.81 0.38
N ARG A 338 -5.34 -15.45 0.44
CA ARG A 338 -5.77 -14.20 1.08
C ARG A 338 -5.89 -14.46 2.58
N LEU A 339 -5.09 -13.74 3.38
CA LEU A 339 -5.04 -13.98 4.81
C LEU A 339 -6.35 -13.65 5.53
N ARG A 340 -7.17 -12.75 4.97
CA ARG A 340 -8.54 -12.48 5.45
C ARG A 340 -9.50 -13.67 5.39
N ASP A 341 -9.21 -14.64 4.52
CA ASP A 341 -10.05 -15.83 4.35
C ASP A 341 -9.71 -16.90 5.41
N ILE A 342 -8.60 -16.75 6.15
CA ILE A 342 -8.21 -17.64 7.25
C ILE A 342 -9.02 -17.27 8.50
N ARG A 343 -9.73 -18.25 9.06
CA ARG A 343 -10.57 -18.06 10.27
C ARG A 343 -9.90 -18.53 11.56
N THR A 344 -8.99 -19.50 11.44
CA THR A 344 -8.32 -20.16 12.57
C THR A 344 -6.86 -20.39 12.19
N VAL A 345 -5.94 -19.99 13.07
CA VAL A 345 -4.51 -20.31 12.95
C VAL A 345 -4.27 -21.56 13.77
N GLU A 346 -3.74 -22.59 13.12
CA GLU A 346 -3.47 -23.88 13.75
C GLU A 346 -2.18 -23.84 14.58
N LYS A 347 -1.84 -24.96 15.23
CA LYS A 347 -0.64 -25.08 16.08
C LYS A 347 0.66 -24.82 15.32
N ASP A 348 0.66 -25.04 14.00
CA ASP A 348 1.77 -24.78 13.11
C ASP A 348 1.27 -24.29 11.75
N PHE A 349 2.20 -23.71 10.98
CA PHE A 349 1.89 -23.13 9.67
C PHE A 349 1.47 -24.21 8.64
N GLU A 350 1.99 -25.42 8.75
CA GLU A 350 1.69 -26.53 7.84
C GLU A 350 0.22 -26.98 7.94
N GLN A 351 -0.30 -27.12 9.17
CA GLN A 351 -1.71 -27.40 9.39
C GLN A 351 -2.62 -26.25 8.92
N THR A 352 -2.18 -25.01 9.13
CA THR A 352 -2.89 -23.82 8.63
C THR A 352 -2.99 -23.84 7.10
N LEU A 353 -1.89 -24.14 6.39
CA LEU A 353 -1.87 -24.28 4.93
C LEU A 353 -2.80 -25.39 4.46
N ARG A 354 -2.78 -26.56 5.11
CA ARG A 354 -3.61 -27.71 4.76
C ARG A 354 -5.11 -27.39 4.84
N GLN A 355 -5.52 -26.65 5.87
CA GLN A 355 -6.91 -26.21 6.03
C GLN A 355 -7.34 -25.22 4.95
N VAL A 356 -6.48 -24.25 4.63
CA VAL A 356 -6.81 -23.12 3.74
C VAL A 356 -6.78 -23.50 2.26
N ILE A 357 -5.83 -24.33 1.84
CA ILE A 357 -5.68 -24.71 0.43
C ILE A 357 -6.89 -25.53 -0.01
N GLY A 358 -7.28 -26.54 0.78
CA GLY A 358 -8.53 -27.25 0.53
C GLY A 358 -8.57 -28.21 -0.66
N TYR A 359 -7.47 -28.38 -1.41
CA TYR A 359 -7.32 -29.32 -2.54
C TYR A 359 -6.70 -30.65 -2.10
N ASP A 360 -6.95 -31.72 -2.87
CA ASP A 360 -6.54 -33.09 -2.54
C ASP A 360 -5.03 -33.24 -2.33
N PHE A 361 -4.21 -32.51 -3.12
CA PHE A 361 -2.74 -32.56 -2.98
C PHE A 361 -2.23 -32.09 -1.62
N ALA A 362 -3.01 -31.29 -0.87
CA ALA A 362 -2.65 -30.83 0.47
C ALA A 362 -3.41 -31.59 1.56
N LYS A 363 -4.66 -31.99 1.30
CA LYS A 363 -5.54 -32.66 2.28
C LYS A 363 -5.21 -34.14 2.50
N ASN A 364 -4.94 -34.87 1.43
CA ASN A 364 -4.91 -36.34 1.44
C ASN A 364 -3.48 -36.91 1.43
N ASP A 365 -2.47 -36.05 1.35
CA ASP A 365 -1.05 -36.42 1.32
C ASP A 365 -0.32 -35.79 2.51
N ASP A 366 0.10 -36.62 3.48
CA ASP A 366 0.87 -36.21 4.66
C ASP A 366 2.31 -35.81 4.32
N GLY A 367 2.82 -36.18 3.15
CA GLY A 367 4.14 -35.82 2.66
C GLY A 367 4.15 -34.68 1.66
N TRP A 368 3.04 -33.92 1.50
CA TRP A 368 2.91 -32.98 0.39
C TRP A 368 3.95 -31.85 0.39
N LEU A 369 4.47 -31.48 1.57
CA LEU A 369 5.53 -30.48 1.76
C LEU A 369 6.95 -31.07 1.85
N THR A 370 7.09 -32.40 1.83
CA THR A 370 8.39 -33.11 1.85
C THR A 370 8.67 -33.78 0.51
N ASP A 371 7.91 -33.44 -0.52
CA ASP A 371 8.11 -33.98 -1.85
C ASP A 371 9.22 -33.20 -2.58
N SER A 372 10.39 -33.83 -2.72
CA SER A 372 11.55 -33.23 -3.39
C SER A 372 11.33 -32.84 -4.87
N ASN A 373 10.25 -33.33 -5.50
CA ASN A 373 9.90 -33.00 -6.88
C ASN A 373 8.93 -31.81 -6.99
N ILE A 374 8.45 -31.26 -5.88
CA ILE A 374 7.50 -30.15 -5.87
C ILE A 374 7.99 -29.04 -4.96
N ARG A 375 8.02 -27.80 -5.47
CA ARG A 375 8.28 -26.61 -4.67
C ARG A 375 7.12 -25.64 -4.75
N PHE A 376 6.59 -25.27 -3.59
CA PHE A 376 5.57 -24.23 -3.49
C PHE A 376 6.18 -22.86 -3.18
N LEU A 377 5.62 -21.84 -3.82
CA LEU A 377 5.76 -20.45 -3.42
C LEU A 377 4.42 -20.01 -2.81
N PHE A 378 4.38 -19.87 -1.49
CA PHE A 378 3.20 -19.39 -0.77
C PHE A 378 3.17 -17.86 -0.80
N ILE A 379 2.18 -17.30 -1.50
CA ILE A 379 1.93 -15.86 -1.59
C ILE A 379 0.77 -15.55 -0.64
N LEU A 380 1.10 -14.96 0.50
CA LEU A 380 0.17 -14.61 1.57
C LEU A 380 -0.21 -13.13 1.44
N ASP A 381 -1.41 -12.86 0.93
CA ASP A 381 -1.90 -11.52 0.67
C ASP A 381 -2.69 -10.95 1.85
N GLY A 382 -2.23 -9.80 2.39
CA GLY A 382 -2.95 -9.02 3.40
C GLY A 382 -2.72 -9.44 4.85
N PHE A 383 -1.47 -9.38 5.33
CA PHE A 383 -1.10 -9.74 6.71
C PHE A 383 -1.88 -8.97 7.79
N ASP A 384 -2.20 -7.71 7.53
CA ASP A 384 -3.07 -6.89 8.38
C ASP A 384 -4.52 -7.36 8.46
N GLU A 385 -4.98 -8.17 7.51
CA GLU A 385 -6.38 -8.59 7.37
C GLU A 385 -6.68 -9.96 7.99
N LEU A 386 -5.71 -10.61 8.63
CA LEU A 386 -5.87 -11.93 9.23
C LEU A 386 -6.90 -11.90 10.39
N LEU A 387 -8.03 -12.58 10.21
CA LEU A 387 -9.14 -12.63 11.18
C LEU A 387 -8.96 -13.81 12.15
N MET A 388 -8.81 -13.56 13.45
CA MET A 388 -8.60 -14.64 14.42
C MET A 388 -9.87 -14.94 15.22
N GLN A 389 -10.58 -16.03 14.90
CA GLN A 389 -11.65 -16.57 15.75
C GLN A 389 -11.15 -17.81 16.52
N GLY A 390 -11.43 -17.86 17.82
CA GLY A 390 -11.18 -19.03 18.67
C GLY A 390 -9.74 -19.14 19.17
N ARG A 391 -9.54 -18.94 20.48
CA ARG A 391 -8.22 -19.06 21.12
C ARG A 391 -7.81 -20.53 21.26
N SER A 392 -6.78 -20.92 20.50
CA SER A 392 -5.89 -22.03 20.87
C SER A 392 -4.40 -21.65 20.86
N SER A 393 -3.96 -20.64 20.10
CA SER A 393 -2.54 -20.23 20.06
C SER A 393 -2.34 -18.87 19.38
N GLY A 394 -1.70 -17.92 20.09
CA GLY A 394 -0.95 -16.73 19.63
C GLY A 394 -1.50 -15.79 18.53
N GLY A 395 -1.35 -14.46 18.71
CA GLY A 395 -1.78 -13.44 17.74
C GLY A 395 -0.95 -13.37 16.43
N LEU A 396 -1.02 -12.25 15.70
CA LEU A 396 -0.24 -11.99 14.46
C LEU A 396 1.26 -12.30 14.58
N GLU A 397 1.83 -12.05 15.76
CA GLU A 397 3.22 -12.38 16.10
C GLU A 397 3.52 -13.88 15.98
N GLU A 398 2.64 -14.73 16.50
CA GLU A 398 2.81 -16.18 16.46
C GLU A 398 2.73 -16.69 15.03
N PHE A 399 1.78 -16.18 14.24
CA PHE A 399 1.69 -16.53 12.83
C PHE A 399 2.99 -16.18 12.08
N LEU A 400 3.53 -14.97 12.28
CA LEU A 400 4.78 -14.58 11.62
C LEU A 400 5.98 -15.42 12.10
N LYS A 401 6.03 -15.79 13.39
CA LYS A 401 7.03 -16.73 13.91
C LYS A 401 6.91 -18.11 13.30
N GLN A 402 5.69 -18.65 13.19
CA GLN A 402 5.43 -19.94 12.56
C GLN A 402 5.89 -19.93 11.09
N VAL A 403 5.63 -18.84 10.36
CA VAL A 403 6.10 -18.66 8.98
C VAL A 403 7.63 -18.58 8.90
N GLY A 404 8.26 -17.79 9.78
CA GLY A 404 9.72 -17.69 9.85
C GLY A 404 10.39 -19.03 10.14
N LEU A 405 9.87 -19.77 11.13
CA LEU A 405 10.33 -21.11 11.48
C LEU A 405 10.10 -22.11 10.34
N PHE A 406 8.96 -22.03 9.67
CA PHE A 406 8.67 -22.84 8.49
C PHE A 406 9.70 -22.59 7.39
N GLN A 407 10.03 -21.34 7.07
CA GLN A 407 11.02 -20.99 6.05
C GLN A 407 12.44 -21.45 6.42
N GLU A 408 12.83 -21.36 7.70
CA GLU A 408 14.11 -21.93 8.16
C GLU A 408 14.16 -23.45 8.03
N ASN A 409 13.07 -24.14 8.39
CA ASN A 409 12.97 -25.59 8.23
C ASN A 409 13.03 -25.99 6.76
N CYS A 410 12.46 -25.17 5.87
CA CYS A 410 12.56 -25.32 4.43
C CYS A 410 14.01 -25.17 3.93
N ALA A 411 14.78 -24.23 4.46
CA ALA A 411 16.18 -24.05 4.08
C ALA A 411 17.10 -25.18 4.60
N LYS A 412 16.79 -25.74 5.79
CA LYS A 412 17.58 -26.81 6.41
C LYS A 412 17.30 -28.19 5.81
N ASN A 413 16.10 -28.42 5.28
CA ASN A 413 15.72 -29.69 4.68
C ASN A 413 15.63 -29.58 3.14
N PRO A 414 16.52 -30.26 2.38
CA PRO A 414 16.49 -30.26 0.91
C PRO A 414 15.15 -30.72 0.30
N GLU A 415 14.38 -31.52 1.04
CA GLU A 415 13.06 -32.03 0.64
C GLU A 415 11.94 -31.00 0.84
N LYS A 416 12.17 -29.96 1.66
CA LYS A 416 11.21 -28.87 1.96
C LYS A 416 11.62 -27.58 1.26
N GLY A 417 11.93 -27.59 -0.05
CA GLY A 417 12.47 -26.43 -0.77
C GLY A 417 11.48 -25.27 -1.06
N HIS A 418 10.57 -24.95 -0.13
CA HIS A 418 9.49 -23.98 -0.33
C HIS A 418 9.88 -22.54 0.02
N ARG A 419 9.10 -21.58 -0.48
CA ARG A 419 9.27 -20.14 -0.25
C ARG A 419 7.98 -19.49 0.22
N VAL A 420 8.11 -18.46 1.05
CA VAL A 420 6.98 -17.64 1.50
C VAL A 420 7.21 -16.16 1.14
N LEU A 421 6.21 -15.58 0.50
CA LEU A 421 6.06 -14.15 0.25
C LEU A 421 4.82 -13.66 0.99
N ILE A 422 4.95 -12.56 1.71
CA ILE A 422 3.88 -11.94 2.48
C ILE A 422 3.70 -10.50 2.00
N THR A 423 2.45 -10.07 1.81
CA THR A 423 2.13 -8.65 1.71
C THR A 423 1.45 -8.16 2.99
N GLY A 424 1.72 -6.92 3.36
CA GLY A 424 1.06 -6.30 4.50
C GLY A 424 1.11 -4.78 4.42
N ARG A 425 0.48 -4.10 5.38
CA ARG A 425 0.68 -2.67 5.56
C ARG A 425 2.05 -2.43 6.21
N THR A 426 2.64 -1.26 6.00
CA THR A 426 3.86 -0.82 6.72
C THR A 426 3.71 -1.02 8.25
N LEU A 427 2.50 -0.80 8.74
CA LEU A 427 2.06 -0.92 10.14
C LEU A 427 1.83 -2.35 10.66
N SER A 428 1.68 -3.33 9.76
CA SER A 428 1.45 -4.72 10.13
C SER A 428 2.56 -5.29 11.02
N LEU A 429 3.76 -4.73 10.91
CA LEU A 429 4.97 -5.22 11.55
C LEU A 429 5.35 -4.44 12.81
N GLU A 430 4.63 -3.37 13.15
CA GLU A 430 4.97 -2.52 14.27
C GLU A 430 4.49 -3.07 15.61
N GLY A 431 5.37 -2.98 16.61
CA GLY A 431 5.13 -3.56 17.93
C GLY A 431 5.46 -5.05 18.00
N ILE A 432 5.71 -5.69 16.85
CA ILE A 432 6.35 -7.01 16.77
C ILE A 432 7.82 -6.92 16.33
N ASP A 433 8.40 -5.71 16.24
CA ASP A 433 9.77 -5.52 15.72
C ASP A 433 10.84 -6.31 16.48
N ARG A 434 10.68 -6.44 17.80
CA ARG A 434 11.57 -7.23 18.68
C ARG A 434 11.38 -8.74 18.55
N PHE A 435 10.26 -9.15 17.97
CA PHE A 435 9.82 -10.53 17.78
C PHE A 435 9.77 -10.93 16.31
N MET A 436 10.20 -10.02 15.42
CA MET A 436 10.29 -10.29 13.99
C MET A 436 11.27 -11.45 13.76
N PRO A 437 10.92 -12.38 12.86
CA PRO A 437 11.87 -13.37 12.40
C PRO A 437 13.11 -12.66 11.85
N HIS A 438 14.30 -13.13 12.24
CA HIS A 438 15.57 -12.54 11.81
C HIS A 438 15.82 -12.71 10.31
N ASN A 439 15.09 -13.64 9.68
CA ASN A 439 15.13 -13.98 8.27
C ASN A 439 14.07 -13.23 7.44
N LEU A 440 13.62 -12.05 7.86
CA LEU A 440 12.63 -11.26 7.13
C LEU A 440 13.29 -10.21 6.22
N GLU A 441 13.18 -10.39 4.89
CA GLU A 441 13.65 -9.41 3.91
C GLU A 441 12.50 -8.48 3.50
N ARG A 442 12.68 -7.15 3.64
CA ARG A 442 11.58 -6.19 3.52
C ARG A 442 11.77 -5.14 2.43
N VAL A 443 10.68 -4.83 1.73
CA VAL A 443 10.58 -3.70 0.79
C VAL A 443 9.28 -2.91 1.00
N GLU A 444 9.35 -1.59 0.84
CA GLU A 444 8.19 -0.68 0.88
C GLU A 444 7.85 -0.17 -0.52
N ILE A 445 6.61 -0.36 -0.95
CA ILE A 445 6.08 0.14 -2.22
C ILE A 445 6.05 1.67 -2.21
N LEU A 446 6.65 2.29 -3.23
CA LEU A 446 6.70 3.73 -3.41
C LEU A 446 5.45 4.27 -4.12
N PRO A 447 5.12 5.56 -3.97
CA PRO A 447 4.13 6.23 -4.81
C PRO A 447 4.45 6.14 -6.30
N LEU A 448 3.41 6.28 -7.13
CA LEU A 448 3.59 6.39 -8.58
C LEU A 448 4.36 7.67 -8.87
N ASP A 449 5.59 7.52 -9.37
CA ASP A 449 6.32 8.62 -9.97
C ASP A 449 5.64 9.07 -11.27
N HIS A 450 6.11 10.19 -11.83
CA HIS A 450 5.55 10.71 -13.07
C HIS A 450 5.66 9.70 -14.23
N ALA A 451 6.74 8.91 -14.32
CA ALA A 451 6.92 7.95 -15.40
C ALA A 451 5.91 6.80 -15.33
N LEU A 452 5.68 6.24 -14.14
CA LEU A 452 4.68 5.20 -13.90
C LEU A 452 3.26 5.73 -14.08
N GLN A 453 2.97 6.95 -13.61
CA GLN A 453 1.66 7.58 -13.80
C GLN A 453 1.36 7.75 -15.31
N GLN A 454 2.33 8.17 -16.12
CA GLN A 454 2.16 8.26 -17.58
C GLN A 454 1.95 6.90 -18.24
N ARG A 455 2.65 5.85 -17.78
CA ARG A 455 2.41 4.48 -18.26
C ARG A 455 1.00 4.00 -17.93
N TRP A 456 0.51 4.30 -16.72
CA TRP A 456 -0.84 3.98 -16.29
C TRP A 456 -1.88 4.71 -17.16
N LEU A 457 -1.67 6.02 -17.38
CA LEU A 457 -2.55 6.85 -18.22
C LEU A 457 -2.56 6.36 -19.68
N SER A 458 -1.42 5.93 -20.22
CA SER A 458 -1.36 5.34 -21.56
C SER A 458 -2.22 4.07 -21.66
N LYS A 459 -2.15 3.18 -20.68
CA LYS A 459 -3.01 1.99 -20.60
C LYS A 459 -4.49 2.36 -20.48
N TRP A 460 -4.81 3.32 -19.62
CA TRP A 460 -6.16 3.86 -19.49
C TRP A 460 -6.69 4.42 -20.81
N GLY A 461 -5.84 5.12 -21.58
CA GLY A 461 -6.19 5.65 -22.90
C GLY A 461 -6.48 4.59 -23.94
N HIS A 462 -5.80 3.44 -23.89
CA HIS A 462 -6.15 2.30 -24.73
C HIS A 462 -7.52 1.70 -24.39
N LEU A 463 -7.92 1.75 -23.12
CA LEU A 463 -9.19 1.19 -22.64
C LEU A 463 -10.37 2.15 -22.84
N MET A 464 -10.17 3.45 -22.60
CA MET A 464 -11.24 4.44 -22.51
C MET A 464 -11.24 5.47 -23.66
N GLY A 465 -10.21 5.47 -24.50
CA GLY A 465 -9.99 6.43 -25.58
C GLY A 465 -8.96 7.51 -25.22
N THR A 466 -8.18 7.90 -26.22
CA THR A 466 -7.12 8.92 -26.11
C THR A 466 -7.68 10.28 -25.71
N ASP A 467 -8.83 10.66 -26.24
CA ASP A 467 -9.39 12.00 -26.06
C ASP A 467 -9.84 12.22 -24.60
N LYS A 468 -10.54 11.25 -24.01
CA LYS A 468 -10.96 11.29 -22.60
C LYS A 468 -9.76 11.28 -21.64
N THR A 469 -8.73 10.53 -22.00
CA THR A 469 -7.51 10.42 -21.19
C THR A 469 -6.70 11.71 -21.24
N LEU A 470 -6.57 12.32 -22.41
CA LEU A 470 -5.93 13.62 -22.57
C LEU A 470 -6.70 14.71 -21.80
N ALA A 471 -8.03 14.67 -21.85
CA ALA A 471 -8.87 15.58 -21.07
C ALA A 471 -8.68 15.40 -19.55
N PHE A 472 -8.58 14.15 -19.07
CA PHE A 472 -8.27 13.88 -17.66
C PHE A 472 -6.85 14.33 -17.27
N GLN A 473 -5.86 14.14 -18.16
CA GLN A 473 -4.50 14.66 -17.95
C GLN A 473 -4.49 16.19 -17.86
N GLN A 474 -5.20 16.86 -18.76
CA GLN A 474 -5.36 18.31 -18.72
C GLN A 474 -6.06 18.75 -17.43
N PHE A 475 -7.07 18.00 -16.97
CA PHE A 475 -7.70 18.23 -15.68
C PHE A 475 -6.71 18.17 -14.51
N LEU A 476 -5.82 17.18 -14.45
CA LEU A 476 -4.79 17.09 -13.40
C LEU A 476 -3.74 18.21 -13.47
N GLN A 477 -3.48 18.74 -14.67
CA GLN A 477 -2.49 19.80 -14.92
C GLN A 477 -3.06 21.22 -14.82
N ASP A 478 -4.39 21.37 -14.81
CA ASP A 478 -5.06 22.66 -14.72
C ASP A 478 -4.74 23.35 -13.39
N SER A 479 -4.50 24.66 -13.41
CA SER A 479 -4.22 25.47 -12.21
C SER A 479 -5.38 25.50 -11.21
N ARG A 480 -6.61 25.21 -11.66
CA ARG A 480 -7.80 25.10 -10.81
C ARG A 480 -7.86 23.75 -10.07
N CYS A 481 -7.12 22.75 -10.51
CA CYS A 481 -7.01 21.47 -9.81
C CYS A 481 -6.08 21.63 -8.59
N PRO A 482 -6.55 21.33 -7.37
CA PRO A 482 -5.76 21.56 -6.15
C PRO A 482 -4.44 20.80 -6.13
N GLU A 483 -3.39 21.44 -5.60
CA GLU A 483 -2.02 20.87 -5.57
C GLU A 483 -1.93 19.50 -4.87
N ARG A 484 -2.70 19.30 -3.79
CA ARG A 484 -2.76 18.02 -3.06
C ARG A 484 -3.37 16.86 -3.86
N ILE A 485 -4.00 17.13 -5.01
CA ILE A 485 -4.56 16.09 -5.88
C ILE A 485 -3.50 15.64 -6.88
N ARG A 486 -2.81 16.58 -7.51
CA ARG A 486 -1.70 16.31 -8.44
C ARG A 486 -0.43 15.82 -7.74
N GLY A 487 -0.18 16.29 -6.51
CA GLY A 487 1.07 16.10 -5.78
C GLY A 487 2.10 17.18 -6.12
N THR A 488 2.99 17.47 -5.16
CA THR A 488 4.12 18.39 -5.35
C THR A 488 5.42 17.67 -5.02
N ASN A 489 6.57 18.33 -5.21
CA ASN A 489 7.85 17.78 -4.76
C ASN A 489 7.94 17.65 -3.22
N LYS A 490 7.02 18.26 -2.47
CA LYS A 490 7.00 18.27 -1.00
C LYS A 490 5.92 17.35 -0.40
N GLU A 491 4.79 17.12 -1.10
CA GLU A 491 3.67 16.31 -0.62
C GLU A 491 3.18 15.31 -1.67
N ILE A 492 2.89 14.07 -1.23
CA ILE A 492 2.32 13.02 -2.09
C ILE A 492 0.88 13.40 -2.44
N GLY A 493 0.58 13.48 -3.74
CA GLY A 493 -0.77 13.77 -4.23
C GLY A 493 -1.65 12.52 -4.29
N LEU A 494 -2.98 12.72 -4.21
CA LEU A 494 -3.94 11.63 -4.36
C LEU A 494 -3.76 10.86 -5.68
N ALA A 495 -3.44 11.55 -6.79
CA ALA A 495 -3.22 10.94 -8.09
C ALA A 495 -1.92 10.12 -8.19
N GLN A 496 -1.08 10.10 -7.15
CA GLN A 496 0.13 9.27 -7.07
C GLN A 496 -0.12 7.92 -6.37
N GLU A 497 -1.37 7.64 -5.94
CA GLU A 497 -1.79 6.32 -5.48
C GLU A 497 -2.62 5.60 -6.54
N PRO A 498 -2.31 4.33 -6.91
CA PRO A 498 -3.01 3.62 -7.98
C PRO A 498 -4.54 3.58 -7.84
N LEU A 499 -5.04 3.29 -6.63
CA LEU A 499 -6.49 3.24 -6.37
C LEU A 499 -7.15 4.61 -6.54
N LEU A 500 -6.56 5.66 -5.98
CA LEU A 500 -7.13 7.01 -6.04
C LEU A 500 -7.00 7.60 -7.45
N LEU A 501 -5.91 7.32 -8.16
CA LEU A 501 -5.76 7.67 -9.57
C LEU A 501 -6.85 7.04 -10.43
N TYR A 502 -7.12 5.75 -10.23
CA TYR A 502 -8.23 5.06 -10.88
C TYR A 502 -9.57 5.71 -10.55
N LEU A 503 -9.85 5.99 -9.27
CA LEU A 503 -11.11 6.61 -8.85
C LEU A 503 -11.30 7.99 -9.48
N LEU A 504 -10.26 8.84 -9.50
CA LEU A 504 -10.30 10.14 -10.16
C LEU A 504 -10.55 10.02 -11.66
N ALA A 505 -9.88 9.08 -12.33
CA ALA A 505 -10.04 8.85 -13.76
C ALA A 505 -11.44 8.32 -14.11
N ALA A 506 -11.98 7.40 -13.30
CA ALA A 506 -13.32 6.84 -13.47
C ALA A 506 -14.41 7.90 -13.24
N MET A 507 -14.30 8.68 -12.16
CA MET A 507 -15.24 9.79 -11.89
C MET A 507 -15.20 10.84 -13.00
N TYR A 508 -14.02 11.16 -13.53
CA TYR A 508 -13.89 12.09 -14.65
C TYR A 508 -14.53 11.53 -15.94
N ARG A 509 -14.26 10.25 -16.25
CA ARG A 509 -14.85 9.55 -17.40
C ARG A 509 -16.39 9.57 -17.35
N ASP A 510 -16.95 9.40 -16.17
CA ASP A 510 -18.39 9.28 -15.95
C ASP A 510 -19.08 10.64 -15.77
N GLY A 511 -18.33 11.74 -15.88
CA GLY A 511 -18.85 13.11 -15.76
C GLY A 511 -19.19 13.52 -14.33
N GLU A 512 -18.83 12.72 -13.33
CA GLU A 512 -18.98 13.04 -11.91
C GLU A 512 -17.97 14.08 -11.43
N LEU A 513 -16.86 14.21 -12.15
CA LEU A 513 -15.86 15.27 -12.00
C LEU A 513 -15.59 15.92 -13.35
N THR A 514 -15.73 17.24 -13.43
CA THR A 514 -15.39 18.03 -14.61
C THR A 514 -14.65 19.29 -14.19
N ILE A 515 -13.87 19.90 -15.09
CA ILE A 515 -13.11 21.10 -14.72
C ILE A 515 -14.05 22.30 -14.50
N GLU A 516 -15.21 22.29 -15.15
CA GLU A 516 -16.26 23.29 -15.05
C GLU A 516 -16.91 23.32 -13.67
N MET A 517 -16.97 22.18 -12.96
CA MET A 517 -17.40 22.13 -11.56
C MET A 517 -16.49 22.95 -10.64
N PHE A 518 -15.28 23.28 -11.10
CA PHE A 518 -14.32 24.14 -10.40
C PHE A 518 -14.28 25.58 -10.89
N ALA A 519 -15.12 25.96 -11.89
CA ALA A 519 -15.05 27.28 -12.51
C ALA A 519 -15.41 28.42 -11.55
N ASP A 520 -16.38 28.18 -10.66
CA ASP A 520 -16.88 29.18 -9.70
C ASP A 520 -16.58 28.81 -8.23
N THR A 521 -15.78 27.76 -7.97
CA THR A 521 -15.46 27.33 -6.61
C THR A 521 -14.04 27.74 -6.20
N SER A 522 -13.87 27.99 -4.89
CA SER A 522 -12.55 28.22 -4.30
C SER A 522 -11.69 26.95 -4.45
N VAL A 523 -10.36 27.08 -4.37
CA VAL A 523 -9.45 25.92 -4.34
C VAL A 523 -9.82 24.94 -3.21
N ILE A 524 -10.35 25.45 -2.10
CA ILE A 524 -10.85 24.66 -0.97
C ILE A 524 -12.17 23.96 -1.33
N GLY A 525 -13.11 24.65 -1.96
CA GLY A 525 -14.36 24.08 -2.46
C GLY A 525 -14.13 22.95 -3.46
N ALA A 526 -13.12 23.09 -4.34
CA ALA A 526 -12.70 22.04 -5.25
C ALA A 526 -12.20 20.78 -4.53
N LYS A 527 -11.40 20.94 -3.46
CA LYS A 527 -10.93 19.83 -2.62
C LYS A 527 -12.09 19.11 -1.94
N ILE A 528 -13.01 19.85 -1.33
CA ILE A 528 -14.20 19.29 -0.66
C ILE A 528 -15.02 18.45 -1.64
N LEU A 529 -15.29 18.99 -2.83
CA LEU A 529 -16.10 18.31 -3.83
C LEU A 529 -15.50 16.97 -4.24
N ILE A 530 -14.17 16.90 -4.42
CA ILE A 530 -13.49 15.65 -4.81
C ILE A 530 -13.54 14.62 -3.68
N TYR A 531 -13.37 15.04 -2.42
CA TYR A 531 -13.51 14.12 -1.28
C TYR A 531 -14.93 13.62 -1.09
N GLU A 532 -15.94 14.47 -1.29
CA GLU A 532 -17.35 14.06 -1.25
C GLU A 532 -17.67 13.06 -2.36
N LYS A 533 -17.27 13.35 -3.59
CA LYS A 533 -17.49 12.46 -4.73
C LYS A 533 -16.78 11.11 -4.54
N ALA A 534 -15.54 11.11 -4.05
CA ALA A 534 -14.81 9.88 -3.76
C ALA A 534 -15.48 9.04 -2.66
N LEU A 535 -15.92 9.68 -1.57
CA LEU A 535 -16.65 9.02 -0.49
C LEU A 535 -17.96 8.42 -1.01
N ASP A 536 -18.75 9.21 -1.74
CA ASP A 536 -20.03 8.79 -2.31
C ASP A 536 -19.85 7.62 -3.28
N TRP A 537 -18.84 7.66 -4.14
CA TRP A 537 -18.56 6.60 -5.11
C TRP A 537 -18.19 5.28 -4.44
N VAL A 538 -17.30 5.30 -3.44
CA VAL A 538 -16.91 4.12 -2.67
C VAL A 538 -18.10 3.52 -1.91
N LEU A 539 -18.99 4.36 -1.40
CA LEU A 539 -20.16 3.93 -0.64
C LEU A 539 -21.32 3.42 -1.50
N THR A 540 -21.48 3.94 -2.73
CA THR A 540 -22.66 3.67 -3.57
C THR A 540 -22.38 2.74 -4.74
N LYS A 541 -21.26 2.91 -5.46
CA LYS A 541 -20.99 2.19 -6.71
C LYS A 541 -20.10 0.97 -6.55
N GLN A 542 -19.18 0.94 -5.59
CA GLN A 542 -18.24 -0.18 -5.42
C GLN A 542 -18.69 -1.27 -4.45
N ARG A 543 -19.97 -1.31 -4.08
CA ARG A 543 -20.52 -2.28 -3.13
C ARG A 543 -21.58 -3.15 -3.79
N PRO A 544 -21.22 -4.37 -4.25
CA PRO A 544 -22.24 -5.34 -4.60
C PRO A 544 -23.05 -5.74 -3.34
N GLU A 545 -24.36 -5.99 -3.50
CA GLU A 545 -25.31 -6.22 -2.39
C GLU A 545 -24.85 -7.27 -1.35
N TRP A 546 -24.07 -8.27 -1.76
CA TRP A 546 -23.54 -9.30 -0.88
C TRP A 546 -22.45 -8.80 0.10
N LEU A 547 -21.67 -7.78 -0.29
CA LEU A 547 -20.67 -7.14 0.59
C LEU A 547 -21.33 -6.25 1.66
N ASN A 548 -22.53 -5.72 1.35
CA ASN A 548 -23.36 -5.01 2.33
C ASN A 548 -23.91 -5.94 3.41
N GLN A 549 -24.21 -7.22 3.12
CA GLN A 549 -24.77 -8.16 4.10
C GLN A 549 -23.74 -8.96 4.89
N GLU A 550 -22.59 -9.34 4.33
CA GLU A 550 -21.64 -10.21 5.05
C GLU A 550 -20.67 -9.48 5.98
N LEU A 551 -20.32 -8.21 5.71
CA LEU A 551 -19.29 -7.51 6.48
C LEU A 551 -19.83 -6.47 7.48
N THR A 552 -20.94 -5.77 7.19
CA THR A 552 -21.42 -4.69 8.08
C THR A 552 -22.95 -4.56 8.21
N GLU A 553 -23.78 -4.98 7.26
CA GLU A 553 -25.26 -4.78 7.25
C GLU A 553 -25.73 -3.31 7.41
N LEU A 554 -24.86 -2.34 7.09
CA LEU A 554 -25.10 -0.91 7.33
C LEU A 554 -25.73 -0.18 6.14
N LYS A 555 -26.64 0.75 6.45
CA LYS A 555 -27.03 1.79 5.49
C LYS A 555 -25.87 2.74 5.26
N ILE A 556 -25.79 3.29 4.06
CA ILE A 556 -24.71 4.20 3.64
C ILE A 556 -24.57 5.41 4.58
N ASP A 557 -25.67 5.96 5.08
CA ASP A 557 -25.65 7.14 5.96
C ASP A 557 -25.13 6.82 7.37
N ASP A 558 -25.45 5.64 7.92
CA ASP A 558 -24.91 5.21 9.22
C ASP A 558 -23.38 5.05 9.15
N LEU A 559 -22.88 4.58 8.01
CA LEU A 559 -21.47 4.40 7.76
C LEU A 559 -20.72 5.72 7.56
N ARG A 560 -21.33 6.70 6.90
CA ARG A 560 -20.80 8.07 6.85
C ARG A 560 -20.66 8.66 8.26
N GLY A 561 -21.67 8.45 9.11
CA GLY A 561 -21.63 8.87 10.52
C GLY A 561 -20.48 8.22 11.29
N ILE A 562 -20.27 6.91 11.13
CA ILE A 562 -19.16 6.19 11.79
C ILE A 562 -17.80 6.74 11.36
N LEU A 563 -17.60 7.03 10.07
CA LEU A 563 -16.34 7.60 9.57
C LEU A 563 -16.10 9.02 10.10
N ALA A 564 -17.16 9.83 10.18
CA ALA A 564 -17.09 11.17 10.76
C ALA A 564 -16.73 11.13 12.25
N GLU A 565 -17.31 10.22 13.04
CA GLU A 565 -16.95 10.06 14.45
C GLU A 565 -15.53 9.52 14.65
N ALA A 566 -15.09 8.59 13.79
CA ALA A 566 -13.70 8.13 13.78
C ALA A 566 -12.75 9.29 13.48
N ALA A 567 -13.09 10.18 12.55
CA ALA A 567 -12.31 11.38 12.25
C ALA A 567 -12.20 12.35 13.44
N VAL A 568 -13.30 12.55 14.18
CA VAL A 568 -13.26 13.33 15.44
C VAL A 568 -12.25 12.72 16.41
N CYS A 569 -12.33 11.41 16.64
CA CYS A 569 -11.41 10.72 17.55
C CYS A 569 -9.94 10.82 17.11
N VAL A 570 -9.65 10.77 15.80
CA VAL A 570 -8.28 10.90 15.24
C VAL A 570 -7.72 12.30 15.39
N VAL A 571 -8.52 13.34 15.16
CA VAL A 571 -8.07 14.72 15.36
C VAL A 571 -7.83 14.99 16.85
N GLN A 572 -8.73 14.52 17.71
CA GLN A 572 -8.65 14.67 19.17
C GLN A 572 -7.52 13.90 19.87
N SER A 573 -6.80 13.07 19.14
CA SER A 573 -5.65 12.33 19.67
C SER A 573 -4.32 12.85 19.12
N GLY A 574 -4.32 13.94 18.36
CA GLY A 574 -3.11 14.52 17.78
C GLY A 574 -2.99 14.39 16.27
N GLY A 575 -4.11 14.12 15.58
CA GLY A 575 -4.20 14.15 14.12
C GLY A 575 -3.52 12.99 13.41
N GLU A 576 -2.88 12.10 14.16
CA GLU A 576 -2.22 10.94 13.58
C GLU A 576 -3.01 9.67 13.87
N CYS A 577 -3.57 9.43 15.05
CA CYS A 577 -4.22 8.14 15.31
C CYS A 577 -5.07 8.10 16.58
N THR A 578 -6.09 7.27 16.66
CA THR A 578 -6.96 7.17 17.85
C THR A 578 -7.22 5.74 18.30
N ALA A 579 -7.34 5.52 19.61
CA ALA A 579 -7.65 4.20 20.15
C ALA A 579 -9.04 3.73 19.71
N LEU A 580 -9.17 2.46 19.33
CA LEU A 580 -10.47 1.86 18.97
C LEU A 580 -11.53 2.06 20.07
N SER A 581 -11.11 1.97 21.34
CA SER A 581 -11.98 2.21 22.51
C SER A 581 -12.60 3.60 22.53
N MET A 582 -11.89 4.61 22.04
CA MET A 582 -12.39 5.98 21.94
C MET A 582 -13.52 6.08 20.91
N ILE A 583 -13.33 5.43 19.74
CA ILE A 583 -14.35 5.33 18.70
C ILE A 583 -15.57 4.55 19.23
N GLU A 584 -15.36 3.39 19.87
CA GLU A 584 -16.47 2.59 20.42
C GLU A 584 -17.32 3.39 21.42
N THR A 585 -16.66 4.18 22.27
CA THR A 585 -17.33 4.97 23.32
C THR A 585 -18.17 6.06 22.68
N ARG A 586 -17.61 6.79 21.72
CA ARG A 586 -18.30 7.86 21.00
C ARG A 586 -19.50 7.35 20.19
N LEU A 587 -19.38 6.15 19.62
CA LEU A 587 -20.47 5.49 18.90
C LEU A 587 -21.58 4.94 19.82
N ASN A 588 -21.33 4.70 21.11
CA ASN A 588 -22.37 4.24 22.05
C ASN A 588 -23.44 5.29 22.35
N ASP A 589 -23.14 6.56 22.10
CA ASP A 589 -24.07 7.69 22.24
C ASP A 589 -24.91 7.93 20.97
N HIS A 590 -24.60 7.23 19.87
CA HIS A 590 -25.35 7.28 18.62
C HIS A 590 -26.30 6.07 18.53
N ASP A 591 -27.62 6.28 18.64
CA ASP A 591 -28.60 5.19 18.75
C ASP A 591 -28.53 4.15 17.61
N SER A 592 -28.25 4.59 16.37
CA SER A 592 -28.05 3.68 15.24
C SER A 592 -26.75 2.89 15.36
N ALA A 593 -25.61 3.55 15.60
CA ALA A 593 -24.30 2.90 15.72
C ALA A 593 -24.25 1.93 16.90
N LYS A 594 -24.89 2.25 18.03
CA LYS A 594 -24.97 1.38 19.22
C LYS A 594 -25.61 0.03 18.93
N HIS A 595 -26.69 -0.02 18.16
CA HIS A 595 -27.34 -1.27 17.76
C HIS A 595 -26.41 -2.11 16.87
N LEU A 596 -25.71 -1.43 15.95
CA LEU A 596 -24.81 -2.03 14.98
C LEU A 596 -23.54 -2.60 15.63
N LEU A 597 -22.97 -1.89 16.61
CA LEU A 597 -21.84 -2.39 17.40
C LEU A 597 -22.21 -3.61 18.23
N LYS A 598 -23.42 -3.62 18.80
CA LYS A 598 -23.91 -4.75 19.60
C LYS A 598 -24.13 -5.99 18.73
N GLU A 599 -24.67 -5.82 17.53
CA GLU A 599 -24.91 -6.90 16.57
C GLU A 599 -23.60 -7.44 15.98
N ALA A 600 -22.66 -6.55 15.64
CA ALA A 600 -21.34 -6.95 15.15
C ALA A 600 -20.48 -7.63 16.24
N LYS A 601 -20.57 -7.20 17.51
CA LYS A 601 -19.89 -7.85 18.66
C LYS A 601 -20.44 -9.24 18.98
N GLN A 602 -21.69 -9.53 18.64
CA GLN A 602 -22.30 -10.85 18.82
C GLN A 602 -21.86 -11.86 17.73
N ARG A 603 -21.48 -11.38 16.55
CA ARG A 603 -21.11 -12.21 15.39
C ARG A 603 -19.59 -12.36 15.19
N LEU A 604 -18.82 -11.31 15.47
CA LEU A 604 -17.35 -11.29 15.33
C LEU A 604 -16.73 -11.24 16.73
N GLN A 605 -16.03 -12.32 17.14
CA GLN A 605 -15.39 -12.41 18.46
C GLN A 605 -14.21 -11.42 18.64
N GLU A 606 -13.76 -10.74 17.57
CA GLU A 606 -12.79 -9.64 17.62
C GLU A 606 -13.37 -8.34 17.04
N ASN A 607 -12.91 -7.24 17.67
CA ASN A 607 -13.21 -5.82 17.46
C ASN A 607 -13.89 -5.47 16.11
N PRO A 608 -15.24 -5.53 16.01
CA PRO A 608 -15.96 -5.39 14.74
C PRO A 608 -15.75 -4.02 14.07
N ILE A 609 -15.51 -2.99 14.87
CA ILE A 609 -15.14 -1.65 14.40
C ILE A 609 -13.83 -1.69 13.63
N ARG A 610 -12.83 -2.44 14.10
CA ARG A 610 -11.53 -2.53 13.44
C ARG A 610 -11.66 -3.08 12.02
N ASN A 611 -12.46 -4.13 11.82
CA ASN A 611 -12.68 -4.73 10.52
C ASN A 611 -13.56 -3.85 9.62
N ALA A 612 -14.60 -3.22 10.17
CA ALA A 612 -15.42 -2.26 9.44
C ALA A 612 -14.61 -1.05 8.99
N LEU A 613 -13.79 -0.46 9.88
CA LEU A 613 -12.96 0.71 9.60
C LEU A 613 -11.77 0.39 8.68
N ALA A 614 -11.16 -0.80 8.79
CA ALA A 614 -10.04 -1.22 7.93
C ALA A 614 -10.38 -1.23 6.43
N VAL A 615 -11.67 -1.32 6.09
CA VAL A 615 -12.21 -1.22 4.72
C VAL A 615 -12.20 0.22 4.19
N PHE A 616 -12.18 1.26 5.04
CA PHE A 616 -12.35 2.67 4.66
C PHE A 616 -11.10 3.53 4.88
N TYR A 617 -9.95 3.06 4.43
CA TYR A 617 -8.71 3.82 4.50
C TYR A 617 -8.23 4.11 5.93
N LEU A 618 -8.70 3.40 6.95
CA LEU A 618 -8.15 3.50 8.30
C LEU A 618 -7.05 2.44 8.49
N GLN A 619 -5.88 2.90 8.92
CA GLN A 619 -4.61 2.20 9.19
C GLN A 619 -4.37 2.15 10.71
N PRO A 620 -3.61 1.23 11.30
CA PRO A 620 -3.20 1.37 12.70
C PRO A 620 -2.24 2.55 12.91
N SER A 621 -2.11 3.10 14.12
CA SER A 621 -1.11 4.14 14.38
C SER A 621 0.32 3.63 14.29
N HIS A 622 1.23 4.44 13.71
CA HIS A 622 2.66 4.19 13.82
C HIS A 622 3.25 4.39 15.23
N LYS A 623 2.54 5.13 16.08
CA LYS A 623 3.02 5.64 17.38
C LYS A 623 2.37 4.96 18.58
N THR A 624 1.23 4.30 18.42
CA THR A 624 0.43 3.79 19.55
C THR A 624 -0.25 2.47 19.25
N GLN A 625 0.10 1.43 20.02
CA GLN A 625 -0.42 0.08 19.87
C GLN A 625 -1.95 0.04 20.08
N GLY A 626 -2.72 -0.45 19.10
CA GLY A 626 -4.18 -0.53 19.17
C GLY A 626 -4.96 0.74 18.77
N ALA A 627 -4.25 1.76 18.25
CA ALA A 627 -4.85 2.96 17.68
C ALA A 627 -4.99 2.87 16.15
N VAL A 628 -5.80 3.76 15.56
CA VAL A 628 -6.22 3.78 14.16
C VAL A 628 -6.07 5.20 13.59
N GLU A 629 -5.45 5.35 12.42
CA GLU A 629 -5.17 6.56 11.65
C GLU A 629 -5.85 6.53 10.28
N PHE A 630 -6.19 7.67 9.70
CA PHE A 630 -6.62 7.69 8.29
C PHE A 630 -5.40 7.61 7.36
N ALA A 631 -5.54 6.93 6.23
CA ALA A 631 -4.48 6.80 5.24
C ALA A 631 -4.05 8.14 4.62
N HIS A 632 -4.92 9.15 4.71
CA HIS A 632 -4.60 10.51 4.33
C HIS A 632 -5.12 11.50 5.37
N LYS A 633 -4.22 12.27 5.99
CA LYS A 633 -4.53 13.26 7.04
C LYS A 633 -5.62 14.24 6.62
N SER A 634 -5.53 14.78 5.40
CA SER A 634 -6.51 15.76 4.90
C SER A 634 -7.92 15.18 4.73
N PHE A 635 -8.06 13.85 4.60
CA PHE A 635 -9.39 13.23 4.53
C PHE A 635 -10.02 13.13 5.93
N ALA A 636 -9.22 12.84 6.95
CA ALA A 636 -9.67 12.93 8.35
C ALA A 636 -10.07 14.36 8.72
N GLU A 637 -9.25 15.35 8.35
CA GLU A 637 -9.55 16.77 8.59
C GLU A 637 -10.84 17.20 7.89
N PHE A 638 -11.08 16.74 6.65
CA PHE A 638 -12.33 16.96 5.93
C PHE A 638 -13.54 16.33 6.65
N LEU A 639 -13.46 15.05 7.02
CA LEU A 639 -14.55 14.37 7.73
C LEU A 639 -14.83 14.99 9.11
N TYR A 640 -13.78 15.43 9.80
CA TYR A 640 -13.92 16.17 11.06
C TYR A 640 -14.61 17.53 10.85
N ALA A 641 -14.20 18.29 9.82
CA ALA A 641 -14.86 19.54 9.46
C ALA A 641 -16.36 19.33 9.10
N LYS A 642 -16.69 18.24 8.39
CA LYS A 642 -18.08 17.87 8.10
C LYS A 642 -18.87 17.57 9.37
N ARG A 643 -18.28 16.87 10.33
CA ARG A 643 -18.93 16.63 11.63
C ARG A 643 -19.12 17.93 12.43
N LEU A 644 -18.11 18.82 12.45
CA LEU A 644 -18.21 20.13 13.09
C LEU A 644 -19.31 20.99 12.48
N GLN A 645 -19.47 20.97 11.15
CA GLN A 645 -20.53 21.67 10.45
C GLN A 645 -21.91 21.28 11.00
N GLU A 646 -22.17 19.98 11.15
CA GLU A 646 -23.46 19.47 11.67
C GLU A 646 -23.74 20.00 13.08
N PHE A 647 -22.76 19.98 13.98
CA PHE A 647 -22.91 20.52 15.34
C PHE A 647 -23.16 22.04 15.35
N LEU A 648 -22.39 22.80 14.56
CA LEU A 648 -22.53 24.27 14.52
C LEU A 648 -23.87 24.69 13.90
N GLU A 649 -24.36 23.97 12.89
CA GLU A 649 -25.70 24.17 12.35
C GLU A 649 -26.77 23.93 13.42
N ASP A 650 -26.67 22.83 14.18
CA ASP A 650 -27.62 22.52 15.24
C ASP A 650 -27.57 23.53 16.41
N TRP A 651 -26.39 24.05 16.77
CA TRP A 651 -26.25 25.13 17.76
C TRP A 651 -26.90 26.43 17.29
N SER A 652 -26.93 26.68 15.98
CA SER A 652 -27.55 27.87 15.39
C SER A 652 -29.05 27.72 15.12
N LYS A 653 -29.60 26.51 15.28
CA LYS A 653 -30.98 26.21 14.88
C LYS A 653 -32.01 26.78 15.88
N PRO A 654 -33.05 27.49 15.41
CA PRO A 654 -34.10 28.00 16.28
C PRO A 654 -34.95 26.85 16.82
N GLY A 655 -35.28 26.87 18.11
CA GLY A 655 -36.20 25.93 18.74
C GLY A 655 -37.65 26.42 18.72
N ASP A 656 -38.45 26.01 19.70
CA ASP A 656 -39.89 26.31 19.74
C ASP A 656 -40.17 27.82 19.89
N ARG A 657 -40.84 28.39 18.88
CA ARG A 657 -41.20 29.81 18.77
C ARG A 657 -42.01 30.33 19.96
N ARG A 658 -42.72 29.45 20.70
CA ARG A 658 -43.56 29.87 21.84
C ARG A 658 -42.77 30.17 23.12
N ARG A 659 -41.51 29.73 23.23
CA ARG A 659 -40.68 29.89 24.44
C ARG A 659 -39.35 30.59 24.23
N ASN A 660 -39.07 31.07 23.00
CA ASN A 660 -37.79 31.67 22.62
C ASN A 660 -36.59 30.77 23.00
N ARG A 661 -36.72 29.45 22.80
CA ARG A 661 -35.70 28.45 23.14
C ARG A 661 -34.93 28.03 21.89
N TYR A 662 -33.68 27.64 22.06
CA TYR A 662 -32.85 27.02 21.02
C TYR A 662 -33.23 25.55 20.81
N TYR A 663 -32.86 24.98 19.65
CA TYR A 663 -33.03 23.55 19.39
C TYR A 663 -32.19 22.70 20.38
N ILE A 664 -30.95 23.14 20.62
CA ILE A 664 -30.04 22.63 21.66
C ILE A 664 -29.86 23.74 22.70
N ASP A 665 -30.13 23.46 23.98
CA ASP A 665 -29.90 24.41 25.08
C ASP A 665 -28.41 24.71 25.33
N ASP A 666 -28.13 25.72 26.15
CA ASP A 666 -26.76 26.19 26.40
C ASP A 666 -25.91 25.16 27.17
N GLU A 667 -26.48 24.48 28.17
CA GLU A 667 -25.79 23.43 28.94
C GLU A 667 -25.35 22.26 28.03
N THR A 668 -26.22 21.84 27.11
CA THR A 668 -25.91 20.78 26.15
C THR A 668 -24.86 21.24 25.13
N MET A 669 -24.95 22.48 24.65
CA MET A 669 -23.95 23.05 23.74
C MET A 669 -22.57 23.14 24.41
N GLU A 670 -22.51 23.61 25.66
CA GLU A 670 -21.29 23.70 26.45
C GLU A 670 -20.62 22.32 26.60
N ARG A 671 -21.37 21.28 26.94
CA ARG A 671 -20.86 19.90 26.99
C ARG A 671 -20.36 19.42 25.63
N GLN A 672 -21.05 19.75 24.55
CA GLN A 672 -20.62 19.41 23.19
C GLN A 672 -19.34 20.16 22.78
N ILE A 673 -19.15 21.42 23.19
CA ILE A 673 -17.91 22.18 22.98
C ILE A 673 -16.73 21.45 23.63
N TYR A 674 -16.84 21.08 24.90
CA TYR A 674 -15.78 20.32 25.58
C TYR A 674 -15.56 18.96 24.94
N ASN A 675 -16.64 18.26 24.56
CA ASN A 675 -16.54 16.98 23.86
C ASN A 675 -15.80 17.11 22.51
N LEU A 676 -15.99 18.20 21.76
CA LEU A 676 -15.40 18.38 20.41
C LEU A 676 -14.01 18.98 20.41
N PHE A 677 -13.71 19.88 21.35
CA PHE A 677 -12.56 20.79 21.28
C PHE A 677 -11.54 20.65 22.42
N TRP A 678 -11.65 19.61 23.27
CA TRP A 678 -10.76 19.43 24.43
C TRP A 678 -9.28 19.17 24.08
N TYR A 679 -8.96 18.76 22.85
CA TYR A 679 -7.60 18.39 22.46
C TYR A 679 -7.10 19.16 21.25
N GLY A 680 -5.94 19.78 21.39
CA GLY A 680 -5.22 20.41 20.29
C GLY A 680 -5.92 21.67 19.77
N GLY A 681 -5.22 22.40 18.90
CA GLY A 681 -5.82 23.51 18.16
C GLY A 681 -6.41 23.04 16.84
N LEU A 682 -7.52 23.63 16.41
CA LEU A 682 -8.02 23.46 15.04
C LEU A 682 -6.92 23.86 14.05
N THR A 683 -6.64 22.99 13.08
CA THR A 683 -5.68 23.30 12.02
C THR A 683 -6.28 24.31 11.04
N PRO A 684 -5.45 25.13 10.36
CA PRO A 684 -5.93 26.01 9.30
C PRO A 684 -6.79 25.27 8.27
N GLU A 685 -6.40 24.05 7.89
CA GLU A 685 -7.15 23.23 6.93
C GLU A 685 -8.54 22.84 7.44
N ILE A 686 -8.68 22.41 8.70
CA ILE A 686 -10.00 22.08 9.27
C ILE A 686 -10.89 23.32 9.25
N VAL A 687 -10.37 24.47 9.66
CA VAL A 687 -11.11 25.73 9.70
C VAL A 687 -11.52 26.18 8.30
N GLU A 688 -10.63 26.06 7.32
CA GLU A 688 -10.91 26.36 5.92
C GLU A 688 -12.02 25.48 5.35
N TYR A 689 -11.94 24.16 5.56
CA TYR A 689 -13.00 23.24 5.15
C TYR A 689 -14.32 23.57 5.82
N LEU A 690 -14.29 23.81 7.13
CA LEU A 690 -15.48 24.10 7.92
C LEU A 690 -16.18 25.38 7.45
N MET A 691 -15.43 26.46 7.24
CA MET A 691 -16.01 27.73 6.81
C MET A 691 -16.56 27.67 5.38
N GLU A 692 -15.91 26.92 4.47
CA GLU A 692 -16.43 26.69 3.12
C GLU A 692 -17.73 25.85 3.16
N LEU A 693 -17.78 24.80 3.99
CA LEU A 693 -18.97 23.99 4.20
C LEU A 693 -20.15 24.80 4.77
N LEU A 694 -19.92 25.62 5.80
CA LEU A 694 -20.94 26.45 6.43
C LEU A 694 -21.50 27.51 5.47
N ARG A 695 -20.64 28.15 4.66
CA ARG A 695 -21.06 29.16 3.67
C ARG A 695 -22.01 28.61 2.62
N ASN A 696 -21.84 27.35 2.25
CA ASN A 696 -22.66 26.68 1.25
C ASN A 696 -23.92 26.02 1.86
N SER A 697 -24.10 26.10 3.19
CA SER A 697 -25.25 25.52 3.89
C SER A 697 -26.41 26.50 4.02
N LEU A 698 -27.60 26.05 3.62
CA LEU A 698 -28.86 26.79 3.81
C LEU A 698 -29.33 26.83 5.28
N LYS A 699 -28.76 25.99 6.15
CA LYS A 699 -29.16 25.89 7.57
C LYS A 699 -28.33 26.80 8.49
N PHE A 700 -27.24 27.37 7.96
CA PHE A 700 -26.28 28.14 8.74
C PHE A 700 -26.83 29.52 9.13
N ASP A 701 -27.00 29.77 10.44
CA ASP A 701 -27.33 31.09 11.00
C ASP A 701 -26.09 31.67 11.73
N PRO A 702 -25.25 32.47 11.03
CA PRO A 702 -23.97 32.93 11.58
C PRO A 702 -24.14 33.89 12.77
N VAL A 703 -25.21 34.68 12.80
CA VAL A 703 -25.43 35.68 13.86
C VAL A 703 -25.74 34.98 15.17
N ARG A 704 -26.69 34.05 15.15
CA ARG A 704 -27.05 33.30 16.37
C ARG A 704 -25.90 32.42 16.86
N LEU A 705 -25.18 31.78 15.94
CA LEU A 705 -24.01 30.98 16.31
C LEU A 705 -22.95 31.85 17.01
N PHE A 706 -22.67 33.03 16.45
CA PHE A 706 -21.73 33.98 17.01
C PHE A 706 -22.12 34.41 18.44
N GLU A 707 -23.37 34.82 18.65
CA GLU A 707 -23.87 35.25 19.98
C GLU A 707 -23.69 34.16 21.05
N ARG A 708 -23.95 32.89 20.72
CA ARG A 708 -23.81 31.78 21.66
C ARG A 708 -22.35 31.46 21.96
N LEU A 709 -21.51 31.41 20.93
CA LEU A 709 -20.07 31.16 21.10
C LEU A 709 -19.37 32.31 21.85
N GLU A 710 -19.79 33.55 21.62
CA GLU A 710 -19.24 34.73 22.32
C GLU A 710 -19.58 34.67 23.81
N ARG A 711 -20.83 34.31 24.17
CA ARG A 711 -21.21 34.09 25.56
C ARG A 711 -20.33 33.02 26.22
N PHE A 712 -20.18 31.87 25.58
CA PHE A 712 -19.30 30.81 26.08
C PHE A 712 -17.86 31.31 26.28
N TYR A 713 -17.31 32.03 25.29
CA TYR A 713 -15.94 32.56 25.35
C TYR A 713 -15.74 33.52 26.53
N LEU A 714 -16.71 34.42 26.78
CA LEU A 714 -16.64 35.36 27.90
C LEU A 714 -16.61 34.60 29.23
N GLN A 715 -17.55 33.68 29.45
CA GLN A 715 -17.64 32.85 30.66
C GLN A 715 -16.37 32.00 30.87
N TRP A 716 -15.86 31.40 29.79
CA TRP A 716 -14.60 30.66 29.83
C TRP A 716 -13.42 31.56 30.21
N SER A 717 -13.32 32.75 29.61
CA SER A 717 -12.21 33.68 29.86
C SER A 717 -12.19 34.25 31.28
N ASP A 718 -13.35 34.21 31.96
CA ASP A 718 -13.53 34.63 33.35
C ASP A 718 -13.41 33.45 34.34
N GLY A 719 -13.19 32.22 33.84
CA GLY A 719 -12.93 31.03 34.65
C GLY A 719 -14.18 30.27 35.12
N GLU A 720 -15.38 30.62 34.63
CA GLU A 720 -16.64 30.08 35.16
C GLU A 720 -16.71 28.55 35.11
N PHE A 721 -16.22 27.92 34.03
CA PHE A 721 -16.29 26.47 33.87
C PHE A 721 -15.27 25.70 34.69
N ILE A 722 -14.03 26.22 34.81
CA ILE A 722 -12.96 25.55 35.56
C ILE A 722 -13.09 25.74 37.07
N ASP A 723 -13.70 26.84 37.50
CA ASP A 723 -13.93 27.14 38.92
C ASP A 723 -15.31 26.67 39.42
N ALA A 724 -16.14 26.09 38.54
CA ALA A 724 -17.46 25.58 38.91
C ALA A 724 -17.37 24.47 39.96
N PRO A 725 -18.16 24.54 41.06
CA PRO A 725 -18.07 23.59 42.18
C PRO A 725 -18.80 22.26 41.93
N SER A 726 -19.84 22.23 41.09
CA SER A 726 -20.69 21.05 40.90
C SER A 726 -20.79 20.55 39.45
N ASP A 727 -20.80 21.46 38.46
CA ASP A 727 -20.80 21.10 37.03
C ASP A 727 -19.51 21.59 36.35
N ASN A 728 -18.38 21.07 36.84
CA ASN A 728 -17.06 21.43 36.33
C ASN A 728 -16.81 20.70 34.99
N LEU A 729 -17.20 21.32 33.88
CA LEU A 729 -17.11 20.71 32.54
C LEU A 729 -15.70 20.22 32.19
N PRO A 730 -14.61 20.97 32.46
CA PRO A 730 -13.25 20.47 32.25
C PRO A 730 -12.94 19.21 33.05
N LEU A 731 -13.33 19.17 34.33
CA LEU A 731 -13.08 18.04 35.21
C LEU A 731 -13.90 16.81 34.80
N ASN A 732 -15.17 17.01 34.44
CA ASN A 732 -16.06 15.95 33.97
C ASN A 732 -15.48 15.30 32.70
N THR A 733 -15.10 16.13 31.72
CA THR A 733 -14.45 15.68 30.48
C THR A 733 -13.14 14.95 30.78
N TYR A 734 -12.29 15.48 31.68
CA TYR A 734 -11.08 14.79 32.10
C TYR A 734 -11.35 13.42 32.73
N GLN A 735 -12.38 13.31 33.57
CA GLN A 735 -12.76 12.03 34.19
C GLN A 735 -13.20 11.01 33.16
N GLU A 736 -13.98 11.42 32.15
CA GLU A 736 -14.38 10.57 31.02
C GLU A 736 -13.16 10.10 30.20
N LEU A 737 -12.24 11.02 29.88
CA LEU A 737 -11.01 10.70 29.15
C LEU A 737 -10.10 9.74 29.93
N LYS A 738 -10.03 9.90 31.25
CA LYS A 738 -9.25 9.01 32.13
C LYS A 738 -9.81 7.58 32.11
N GLN A 739 -11.13 7.40 32.02
CA GLN A 739 -11.74 6.08 31.86
C GLN A 739 -11.34 5.42 30.52
N GLN A 740 -10.93 6.21 29.54
CA GLN A 740 -10.48 5.77 28.22
C GLN A 740 -8.95 5.63 28.10
N ASN A 741 -8.22 5.66 29.23
CA ASN A 741 -6.75 5.64 29.29
C ASN A 741 -6.06 6.82 28.57
N ILE A 742 -6.75 7.94 28.37
CA ILE A 742 -6.17 9.13 27.74
C ILE A 742 -5.54 10.01 28.84
N THR A 743 -4.23 10.25 28.74
CA THR A 743 -3.50 11.13 29.67
C THR A 743 -3.57 12.57 29.18
N SER A 744 -4.58 13.30 29.64
CA SER A 744 -4.72 14.76 29.43
C SER A 744 -4.88 15.47 30.77
N GLY A 745 -4.45 16.74 30.89
CA GLY A 745 -4.69 17.53 32.10
C GLY A 745 -6.03 18.27 32.06
N THR A 746 -6.70 18.46 33.20
CA THR A 746 -7.93 19.26 33.29
C THR A 746 -7.76 20.68 32.73
N ARG A 747 -6.63 21.35 33.03
CA ARG A 747 -6.29 22.66 32.44
C ARG A 747 -6.10 22.57 30.92
N GLN A 748 -5.53 21.48 30.43
CA GLN A 748 -5.30 21.29 29.01
C GLN A 748 -6.64 21.18 28.25
N VAL A 749 -7.57 20.39 28.78
CA VAL A 749 -8.95 20.27 28.27
C VAL A 749 -9.61 21.65 28.16
N ASP A 750 -9.54 22.42 29.25
CA ASP A 750 -10.15 23.74 29.32
C ASP A 750 -9.52 24.76 28.36
N ILE A 751 -8.19 24.81 28.31
CA ILE A 751 -7.45 25.72 27.44
C ILE A 751 -7.80 25.45 25.97
N TYR A 752 -7.77 24.21 25.50
CA TYR A 752 -8.05 23.92 24.10
C TYR A 752 -9.51 24.18 23.72
N ALA A 753 -10.47 23.88 24.61
CA ALA A 753 -11.88 24.17 24.36
C ALA A 753 -12.10 25.67 24.09
N GLY A 754 -11.61 26.54 24.98
CA GLY A 754 -11.76 27.98 24.83
C GLY A 754 -10.96 28.58 23.68
N LEU A 755 -9.73 28.13 23.44
CA LEU A 755 -8.93 28.61 22.31
C LEU A 755 -9.53 28.22 20.96
N ASN A 756 -10.12 27.03 20.83
CA ASN A 756 -10.80 26.62 19.61
C ASN A 756 -12.09 27.42 19.38
N VAL A 757 -12.85 27.73 20.44
CA VAL A 757 -14.00 28.66 20.32
C VAL A 757 -13.53 30.06 19.92
N MET A 758 -12.41 30.54 20.46
CA MET A 758 -11.82 31.82 20.04
C MET A 758 -11.45 31.81 18.55
N ILE A 759 -10.91 30.72 18.01
CA ILE A 759 -10.65 30.56 16.57
C ILE A 759 -11.96 30.68 15.77
N LEU A 760 -13.02 29.98 16.16
CA LEU A 760 -14.32 30.07 15.49
C LEU A 760 -14.89 31.49 15.50
N LEU A 761 -14.75 32.23 16.61
CA LEU A 761 -15.19 33.62 16.73
C LEU A 761 -14.38 34.57 15.83
N LEU A 762 -13.06 34.39 15.77
CA LEU A 762 -12.19 35.14 14.84
C LEU A 762 -12.61 34.90 13.39
N GLU A 763 -12.97 33.68 13.06
CA GLU A 763 -13.36 33.27 11.71
C GLU A 763 -14.76 33.74 11.30
N LEU A 764 -15.73 33.69 12.22
CA LEU A 764 -17.06 34.28 12.04
C LEU A 764 -16.95 35.81 11.89
N HIS A 765 -16.11 36.46 12.69
CA HIS A 765 -15.83 37.89 12.55
C HIS A 765 -15.28 38.20 11.16
N ARG A 766 -14.22 37.49 10.74
CA ARG A 766 -13.60 37.64 9.43
C ARG A 766 -14.62 37.45 8.31
N TYR A 767 -15.43 36.40 8.39
CA TYR A 767 -16.51 36.13 7.43
C TYR A 767 -17.51 37.30 7.35
N ALA A 768 -17.93 37.85 8.48
CA ALA A 768 -18.87 38.96 8.53
C ALA A 768 -18.30 40.28 7.99
N GLN A 769 -16.99 40.55 8.16
CA GLN A 769 -16.38 41.77 7.64
C GLN A 769 -16.38 41.87 6.11
N PHE A 770 -16.52 40.74 5.40
CA PHE A 770 -16.67 40.72 3.94
C PHE A 770 -18.14 40.81 3.48
N GLN A 771 -19.09 40.91 4.41
CA GLN A 771 -20.53 40.97 4.10
C GLN A 771 -21.18 42.20 4.75
N ASN A 772 -21.55 43.18 3.93
CA ASN A 772 -22.17 44.43 4.38
C ASN A 772 -23.38 44.24 5.32
N GLN A 773 -24.14 43.15 5.18
CA GLN A 773 -25.33 42.88 6.01
C GLN A 773 -25.01 42.29 7.39
N LEU A 774 -23.82 41.69 7.56
CA LEU A 774 -23.38 41.04 8.79
C LEU A 774 -22.37 41.86 9.59
N GLN A 775 -21.70 42.83 8.94
CA GLN A 775 -20.65 43.64 9.53
C GLN A 775 -21.06 44.28 10.87
N ASP A 776 -22.26 44.86 10.94
CA ASP A 776 -22.78 45.51 12.16
C ASP A 776 -23.27 44.52 13.22
N LYS A 777 -23.47 43.25 12.85
CA LYS A 777 -24.04 42.22 13.72
C LYS A 777 -23.00 41.31 14.35
N ILE A 778 -21.85 41.14 13.68
CA ILE A 778 -20.81 40.20 14.07
C ILE A 778 -19.48 40.93 14.10
N THR A 779 -19.13 41.43 15.29
CA THR A 779 -17.81 42.02 15.55
C THR A 779 -17.22 41.40 16.80
N PHE A 780 -16.18 40.59 16.64
CA PHE A 780 -15.54 39.95 17.77
C PHE A 780 -14.48 40.85 18.38
N HIS A 781 -14.59 41.08 19.68
CA HIS A 781 -13.61 41.77 20.49
C HIS A 781 -13.07 40.82 21.56
N PRO A 782 -11.88 40.22 21.41
CA PRO A 782 -11.34 39.29 22.40
C PRO A 782 -11.24 39.86 23.83
N CYS A 783 -11.05 41.18 23.96
CA CYS A 783 -11.04 41.88 25.24
C CYS A 783 -12.39 42.52 25.62
N GLY A 784 -13.47 42.20 24.91
CA GLY A 784 -14.76 42.90 25.00
C GLY A 784 -14.78 44.21 24.21
N GLN A 785 -15.98 44.73 23.92
CA GLN A 785 -16.14 45.99 23.20
C GLN A 785 -15.85 47.17 24.14
N THR A 786 -15.05 48.14 23.68
CA THR A 786 -14.72 49.32 24.49
C THR A 786 -15.98 50.03 25.00
N ASN A 787 -15.97 50.44 26.27
CA ASN A 787 -17.09 51.10 26.97
C ASN A 787 -18.30 50.20 27.31
N THR A 788 -18.18 48.88 27.17
CA THR A 788 -19.16 47.93 27.74
C THR A 788 -18.66 47.38 29.08
N GLN A 789 -19.54 46.70 29.82
CA GLN A 789 -19.19 46.06 31.10
C GLN A 789 -18.25 44.87 30.90
N ASP A 790 -18.29 44.23 29.72
CA ASP A 790 -17.49 43.07 29.38
C ASP A 790 -16.06 43.43 28.93
N PHE A 791 -15.74 44.73 28.83
CA PHE A 791 -14.42 45.19 28.42
C PHE A 791 -13.38 45.00 29.52
N GLU A 792 -12.42 44.14 29.25
CA GLU A 792 -11.28 43.94 30.10
C GLU A 792 -9.96 43.97 29.33
N LYS A 793 -9.25 45.07 29.54
CA LYS A 793 -7.97 45.38 28.88
C LYS A 793 -6.91 44.27 29.03
N GLU A 794 -6.88 43.52 30.13
CA GLU A 794 -5.89 42.47 30.41
C GLU A 794 -6.36 41.04 30.08
N ARG A 795 -7.59 40.87 29.55
CA ARG A 795 -8.17 39.55 29.26
C ARG A 795 -7.29 38.73 28.33
N LEU A 796 -6.83 39.29 27.22
CA LEU A 796 -5.95 38.58 26.29
C LEU A 796 -4.62 38.16 26.96
N LEU A 797 -4.04 39.01 27.82
CA LEU A 797 -2.81 38.67 28.54
C LEU A 797 -3.03 37.49 29.47
N ARG A 798 -4.16 37.45 30.19
CA ARG A 798 -4.53 36.30 31.02
C ARG A 798 -4.73 35.04 30.18
N ILE A 799 -5.42 35.13 29.05
CA ILE A 799 -5.61 33.99 28.13
C ILE A 799 -4.25 33.47 27.64
N ILE A 800 -3.34 34.34 27.21
CA ILE A 800 -1.98 33.96 26.78
C ILE A 800 -1.24 33.26 27.93
N ALA A 801 -1.24 33.85 29.12
CA ALA A 801 -0.56 33.30 30.29
C ALA A 801 -1.15 31.95 30.73
N TYR A 802 -2.48 31.86 30.75
CA TYR A 802 -3.20 30.64 31.12
C TYR A 802 -2.94 29.53 30.11
N SER A 803 -3.05 29.83 28.82
CA SER A 803 -2.75 28.88 27.74
C SER A 803 -1.32 28.36 27.83
N ASN A 804 -0.37 29.26 28.10
CA ASN A 804 1.04 28.92 28.16
C ASN A 804 1.45 28.17 29.44
N SER A 805 0.51 27.93 30.35
CA SER A 805 0.73 27.03 31.50
C SER A 805 0.90 25.55 31.08
N THR A 806 0.54 25.20 29.84
CA THR A 806 0.73 23.86 29.27
C THR A 806 2.07 23.73 28.51
N SER A 807 2.38 24.70 27.66
CA SER A 807 3.66 24.88 26.96
C SER A 807 3.89 26.36 26.75
N SER A 808 5.14 26.82 26.75
CA SER A 808 5.50 28.25 26.64
C SER A 808 4.96 28.97 25.39
N ASP A 809 4.46 28.22 24.41
CA ASP A 809 4.01 28.72 23.11
C ASP A 809 2.60 28.24 22.69
N THR A 810 1.82 27.63 23.59
CA THR A 810 0.50 27.05 23.25
C THR A 810 -0.43 28.06 22.57
N PHE A 811 -0.58 29.27 23.11
CA PHE A 811 -1.46 30.28 22.50
C PHE A 811 -1.02 30.63 21.07
N ARG A 812 0.29 30.84 20.88
CA ARG A 812 0.89 31.15 19.57
C ARG A 812 0.66 30.01 18.58
N ARG A 813 0.88 28.76 19.00
CA ARG A 813 0.73 27.58 18.15
C ARG A 813 -0.72 27.34 17.73
N VAL A 814 -1.68 27.59 18.61
CA VAL A 814 -3.11 27.32 18.38
C VAL A 814 -3.79 28.48 17.67
N VAL A 815 -3.70 29.69 18.21
CA VAL A 815 -4.46 30.86 17.74
C VAL A 815 -3.65 31.75 16.81
N GLY A 816 -2.31 31.68 16.86
CA GLY A 816 -1.43 32.66 16.21
C GLY A 816 -1.61 32.83 14.70
N ARG A 817 -2.05 31.78 13.97
CA ARG A 817 -2.35 31.85 12.53
C ARG A 817 -3.69 32.54 12.22
N PHE A 818 -4.58 32.66 13.20
CA PHE A 818 -5.96 33.14 13.05
C PHE A 818 -6.19 34.58 13.52
N LEU A 819 -5.14 35.31 13.91
CA LEU A 819 -5.24 36.69 14.44
C LEU A 819 -5.37 37.78 13.35
N CYS A 820 -5.61 37.38 12.10
CA CYS A 820 -5.81 38.29 10.97
C CYS A 820 -7.12 39.10 11.16
N SER A 821 -7.06 40.40 10.90
CA SER A 821 -8.16 41.36 11.05
C SER A 821 -8.76 41.48 12.46
N VAL A 822 -8.12 40.91 13.49
CA VAL A 822 -8.66 40.94 14.86
C VAL A 822 -8.77 42.35 15.43
N ASN A 823 -9.83 42.62 16.20
CA ASN A 823 -9.97 43.87 16.94
C ASN A 823 -9.47 43.75 18.38
N LEU A 824 -8.25 44.22 18.62
CA LEU A 824 -7.57 44.27 19.92
C LEU A 824 -7.32 45.72 20.36
N SER A 825 -8.18 46.64 19.95
CA SER A 825 -8.09 48.04 20.38
C SER A 825 -8.13 48.14 21.91
N HIS A 826 -7.29 48.99 22.48
CA HIS A 826 -7.11 49.19 23.93
C HIS A 826 -6.66 47.95 24.74
N ALA A 827 -6.34 46.83 24.10
CA ALA A 827 -5.86 45.62 24.78
C ALA A 827 -4.47 45.84 25.39
N ARG A 828 -4.18 45.15 26.50
CA ARG A 828 -2.88 45.13 27.17
C ARG A 828 -2.37 43.71 27.23
N PHE A 829 -1.26 43.47 26.55
CA PHE A 829 -0.58 42.17 26.56
C PHE A 829 0.93 42.36 26.53
N PHE A 830 1.42 43.32 27.33
CA PHE A 830 2.82 43.64 27.49
C PHE A 830 3.66 42.39 27.83
N GLY A 831 4.85 42.32 27.24
CA GLY A 831 5.79 41.21 27.46
C GLY A 831 5.38 39.85 26.87
N ALA A 832 4.23 39.75 26.18
CA ALA A 832 3.83 38.50 25.53
C ALA A 832 4.84 38.07 24.45
N TYR A 833 5.03 36.77 24.28
CA TYR A 833 5.90 36.20 23.26
C TYR A 833 5.07 35.61 22.11
N LEU A 834 5.01 36.32 20.99
CA LEU A 834 4.14 36.01 19.84
C LEU A 834 4.89 36.07 18.50
N PRO A 835 6.09 35.46 18.36
CA PRO A 835 6.78 35.45 17.08
C PRO A 835 6.01 34.63 16.04
N GLN A 836 6.25 34.89 14.75
CA GLN A 836 5.66 34.12 13.64
C GLN A 836 4.13 34.02 13.68
N THR A 837 3.45 35.02 14.23
CA THR A 837 1.99 35.12 14.24
C THR A 837 1.51 35.97 13.06
N ASN A 838 0.21 35.88 12.75
CA ASN A 838 -0.42 36.65 11.69
C ASN A 838 -1.43 37.66 12.26
N PHE A 839 -1.03 38.94 12.31
CA PHE A 839 -1.84 40.09 12.73
C PHE A 839 -2.15 41.02 11.55
N GLN A 840 -2.11 40.50 10.32
CA GLN A 840 -2.43 41.29 9.13
C GLN A 840 -3.78 42.00 9.30
N ASN A 841 -3.83 43.29 8.99
CA ASN A 841 -5.00 44.16 9.10
C ASN A 841 -5.64 44.24 10.51
N ALA A 842 -4.97 43.77 11.56
CA ALA A 842 -5.50 43.84 12.91
C ALA A 842 -5.63 45.29 13.41
N ASN A 843 -6.60 45.53 14.29
CA ASN A 843 -6.73 46.80 15.00
C ASN A 843 -6.09 46.70 16.39
N LEU A 844 -4.94 47.34 16.56
CA LEU A 844 -4.20 47.46 17.83
C LEU A 844 -4.15 48.91 18.32
N SER A 845 -5.10 49.76 17.90
CA SER A 845 -5.12 51.16 18.31
C SER A 845 -5.22 51.30 19.82
N TYR A 846 -4.40 52.17 20.41
CA TYR A 846 -4.31 52.40 21.85
C TYR A 846 -3.96 51.17 22.70
N ALA A 847 -3.49 50.08 22.08
CA ALA A 847 -3.06 48.89 22.79
C ALA A 847 -1.72 49.13 23.54
N ASP A 848 -1.51 48.43 24.65
CA ASP A 848 -0.22 48.35 25.32
C ASP A 848 0.46 47.02 25.00
N ILE A 849 1.42 47.09 24.09
CA ILE A 849 2.24 45.97 23.60
C ILE A 849 3.72 46.19 23.92
N THR A 850 3.99 46.93 25.00
CA THR A 850 5.33 47.17 25.54
C THR A 850 6.07 45.85 25.74
N ARG A 851 7.30 45.75 25.24
CA ARG A 851 8.18 44.57 25.35
C ARG A 851 7.62 43.27 24.73
N VAL A 852 6.60 43.34 23.87
CA VAL A 852 6.11 42.15 23.17
C VAL A 852 7.16 41.62 22.19
N GLY A 853 7.27 40.29 22.10
CA GLY A 853 8.13 39.59 21.14
C GLY A 853 7.40 39.33 19.83
N PHE A 854 7.50 40.24 18.85
CA PHE A 854 6.94 40.14 17.50
C PHE A 854 8.02 39.90 16.43
N ALA A 855 8.97 39.01 16.71
CA ALA A 855 9.96 38.61 15.70
C ALA A 855 9.28 37.81 14.57
N VAL A 856 9.57 38.14 13.31
CA VAL A 856 9.09 37.43 12.12
C VAL A 856 7.56 37.40 12.03
N VAL A 857 6.87 38.44 12.51
CA VAL A 857 5.40 38.51 12.52
C VAL A 857 4.87 39.20 11.26
N ASN A 858 3.75 38.72 10.72
CA ASN A 858 3.01 39.45 9.69
C ASN A 858 2.11 40.52 10.34
N LEU A 859 2.48 41.78 10.21
CA LEU A 859 1.79 42.98 10.71
C LEU A 859 1.34 43.89 9.55
N LYS A 860 1.20 43.35 8.34
CA LYS A 860 0.81 44.12 7.16
C LYS A 860 -0.54 44.81 7.39
N GLY A 861 -0.62 46.11 7.16
CA GLY A 861 -1.86 46.90 7.28
C GLY A 861 -2.38 47.09 8.71
N VAL A 862 -1.60 46.73 9.73
CA VAL A 862 -2.04 46.84 11.13
C VAL A 862 -2.24 48.30 11.57
N ASN A 863 -3.25 48.55 12.40
CA ASN A 863 -3.47 49.86 13.00
C ASN A 863 -2.86 49.93 14.41
N PHE A 864 -1.74 50.64 14.55
CA PHE A 864 -1.09 50.95 15.83
C PHE A 864 -1.37 52.38 16.33
N THR A 865 -2.43 53.04 15.86
CA THR A 865 -2.70 54.44 16.23
C THR A 865 -2.77 54.60 17.75
N GLY A 866 -1.91 55.45 18.32
CA GLY A 866 -1.85 55.70 19.76
C GLY A 866 -1.36 54.52 20.62
N ALA A 867 -0.88 53.43 20.03
CA ALA A 867 -0.40 52.25 20.75
C ALA A 867 0.94 52.48 21.44
N ASN A 868 1.20 51.76 22.53
CA ASN A 868 2.49 51.73 23.21
C ASN A 868 3.27 50.47 22.79
N LEU A 869 4.28 50.65 21.94
CA LEU A 869 5.21 49.62 21.45
C LEU A 869 6.62 49.79 22.04
N SER A 870 6.73 50.45 23.20
CA SER A 870 8.04 50.71 23.78
C SER A 870 8.79 49.40 24.04
N ARG A 871 10.03 49.32 23.57
CA ARG A 871 10.90 48.13 23.69
C ARG A 871 10.34 46.83 23.05
N THR A 872 9.39 46.92 22.14
CA THR A 872 8.85 45.77 21.39
C THR A 872 9.91 45.24 20.41
N ASN A 873 10.00 43.92 20.26
CA ASN A 873 10.86 43.31 19.25
C ASN A 873 10.07 43.13 17.95
N LEU A 874 10.35 43.94 16.92
CA LEU A 874 9.77 43.88 15.58
C LEU A 874 10.76 43.35 14.54
N SER A 875 11.81 42.63 14.98
CA SER A 875 12.83 42.10 14.07
C SER A 875 12.22 41.20 13.00
N GLN A 876 12.55 41.45 11.74
CA GLN A 876 12.06 40.76 10.56
C GLN A 876 10.52 40.77 10.41
N ALA A 877 9.82 41.66 11.10
CA ALA A 877 8.37 41.78 10.97
C ALA A 877 8.01 42.41 9.61
N ASN A 878 6.91 41.95 9.02
CA ASN A 878 6.32 42.61 7.87
C ASN A 878 5.37 43.71 8.34
N LEU A 879 5.80 44.97 8.27
CA LEU A 879 5.02 46.15 8.68
C LEU A 879 4.48 46.94 7.48
N GLU A 880 4.41 46.31 6.30
CA GLU A 880 3.92 46.98 5.09
C GLU A 880 2.54 47.61 5.33
N ASN A 881 2.36 48.89 5.00
CA ASN A 881 1.11 49.65 5.20
C ASN A 881 0.67 49.81 6.68
N ALA A 882 1.52 49.56 7.67
CA ALA A 882 1.17 49.74 9.08
C ALA A 882 1.01 51.23 9.47
N ASN A 883 0.06 51.53 10.37
CA ASN A 883 -0.19 52.90 10.85
C ASN A 883 0.31 53.12 12.28
N PHE A 884 1.38 53.89 12.45
CA PHE A 884 2.02 54.28 13.71
C PHE A 884 1.66 55.69 14.21
N SER A 885 0.60 56.32 13.71
CA SER A 885 0.21 57.68 14.13
C SER A 885 0.05 57.76 15.65
N ARG A 886 0.71 58.72 16.31
CA ARG A 886 0.71 58.88 17.77
C ARG A 886 1.26 57.69 18.58
N ALA A 887 1.86 56.70 17.94
CA ALA A 887 2.38 55.52 18.63
C ALA A 887 3.69 55.81 19.38
N ASN A 888 3.96 55.04 20.43
CA ASN A 888 5.23 55.09 21.16
C ASN A 888 6.13 53.91 20.77
N LEU A 889 7.17 54.15 19.96
CA LEU A 889 8.13 53.14 19.48
C LEU A 889 9.46 53.18 20.24
N SER A 890 9.53 53.87 21.38
CA SER A 890 10.81 54.14 22.04
C SER A 890 11.49 52.85 22.49
N GLY A 891 12.72 52.63 22.03
CA GLY A 891 13.47 51.39 22.27
C GLY A 891 13.04 50.16 21.46
N ALA A 892 12.08 50.27 20.53
CA ALA A 892 11.66 49.13 19.71
C ALA A 892 12.77 48.67 18.75
N ASN A 893 12.87 47.37 18.48
CA ASN A 893 13.89 46.78 17.61
C ASN A 893 13.32 46.48 16.21
N PHE A 894 13.89 47.10 15.17
CA PHE A 894 13.45 47.00 13.77
C PHE A 894 14.39 46.19 12.87
N PHE A 895 15.29 45.37 13.44
CA PHE A 895 16.27 44.62 12.65
C PHE A 895 15.63 43.84 11.49
N GLY A 896 15.94 44.21 10.24
CA GLY A 896 15.40 43.55 9.05
C GLY A 896 13.89 43.68 8.85
N ALA A 897 13.20 44.59 9.54
CA ALA A 897 11.75 44.78 9.38
C ALA A 897 11.42 45.45 8.03
N ASN A 898 10.28 45.10 7.43
CA ASN A 898 9.81 45.73 6.19
C ASN A 898 8.88 46.92 6.50
N LEU A 899 9.33 48.14 6.23
CA LEU A 899 8.61 49.39 6.55
C LEU A 899 7.94 50.05 5.33
N LYS A 900 7.69 49.29 4.26
CA LYS A 900 7.07 49.81 3.04
C LYS A 900 5.71 50.45 3.34
N ASN A 901 5.50 51.70 2.88
CA ASN A 901 4.23 52.42 2.99
C ASN A 901 3.67 52.61 4.42
N ILE A 902 4.50 52.63 5.46
CA ILE A 902 4.01 52.95 6.81
C ILE A 902 3.50 54.40 6.90
N SER A 903 2.59 54.67 7.84
CA SER A 903 2.17 56.04 8.18
C SER A 903 2.53 56.40 9.63
N TRP A 904 2.99 57.62 9.86
CA TRP A 904 3.31 58.16 11.19
C TRP A 904 3.04 59.68 11.23
N ASP A 905 2.97 60.27 12.42
CA ASP A 905 2.75 61.71 12.58
C ASP A 905 3.77 62.36 13.54
N LYS A 906 3.64 63.67 13.77
CA LYS A 906 4.54 64.43 14.67
C LYS A 906 4.48 63.98 16.13
N GLN A 907 3.47 63.20 16.51
CA GLN A 907 3.30 62.69 17.88
C GLN A 907 3.87 61.27 18.03
N THR A 908 4.23 60.60 16.93
CA THR A 908 4.91 59.31 16.97
C THR A 908 6.29 59.44 17.62
N LYS A 909 6.56 58.66 18.66
CA LYS A 909 7.81 58.68 19.41
C LYS A 909 8.78 57.62 18.89
N TRP A 910 9.99 58.03 18.52
CA TRP A 910 11.03 57.16 17.98
C TRP A 910 12.27 57.07 18.89
N GLU A 911 12.19 57.55 20.14
CA GLU A 911 13.38 57.71 20.98
C GLU A 911 14.11 56.37 21.21
N ASN A 912 15.39 56.30 20.84
CA ASN A 912 16.22 55.10 20.96
C ASN A 912 15.67 53.87 20.20
N ALA A 913 14.85 54.06 19.16
CA ALA A 913 14.48 52.95 18.28
C ALA A 913 15.74 52.30 17.68
N GLN A 914 15.82 50.98 17.76
CA GLN A 914 17.04 50.20 17.53
C GLN A 914 17.01 49.56 16.13
N ARG A 915 18.17 49.54 15.47
CA ARG A 915 18.41 48.78 14.23
C ARG A 915 17.53 49.21 13.05
N LEU A 916 17.01 50.43 13.07
CA LEU A 916 16.28 51.04 11.94
C LEU A 916 17.12 51.12 10.68
N GLU A 917 18.43 51.30 10.82
CA GLU A 917 19.42 51.32 9.74
C GLU A 917 19.56 49.99 8.98
N THR A 918 19.03 48.91 9.54
CA THR A 918 19.01 47.57 8.94
C THR A 918 17.62 47.14 8.43
N ALA A 919 16.60 48.00 8.60
CA ALA A 919 15.27 47.74 8.09
C ALA A 919 15.23 47.91 6.55
N VAL A 920 14.29 47.24 5.89
CA VAL A 920 14.11 47.32 4.44
C VAL A 920 12.91 48.19 4.08
N ASN A 921 12.96 48.81 2.90
CA ASN A 921 11.92 49.72 2.39
C ASN A 921 11.56 50.87 3.34
N VAL A 922 12.55 51.40 4.06
CA VAL A 922 12.36 52.55 4.96
C VAL A 922 11.98 53.80 4.13
N PRO A 923 10.85 54.46 4.38
CA PRO A 923 10.45 55.65 3.62
C PRO A 923 11.49 56.79 3.71
N GLU A 924 11.76 57.46 2.59
CA GLU A 924 12.75 58.56 2.53
C GLU A 924 12.47 59.69 3.55
N ALA A 925 11.19 60.04 3.72
CA ALA A 925 10.79 61.05 4.70
C ALA A 925 11.15 60.67 6.15
N LEU A 926 11.10 59.38 6.48
CA LEU A 926 11.49 58.88 7.80
C LEU A 926 13.02 58.90 7.97
N GLN A 927 13.76 58.53 6.91
CA GLN A 927 15.22 58.59 6.89
C GLN A 927 15.71 60.03 7.15
N GLN A 928 15.10 61.02 6.49
CA GLN A 928 15.40 62.43 6.69
C GLN A 928 15.01 62.93 8.09
N GLN A 929 13.85 62.51 8.61
CA GLN A 929 13.38 62.91 9.93
C GLN A 929 14.29 62.43 11.06
N LEU A 930 14.88 61.24 10.91
CA LEU A 930 15.67 60.57 11.96
C LEU A 930 17.18 60.57 11.69
N ASP A 931 17.64 61.23 10.63
CA ASP A 931 19.05 61.27 10.21
C ASP A 931 19.68 59.87 10.05
N LEU A 932 18.96 58.97 9.36
CA LEU A 932 19.34 57.55 9.21
C LEU A 932 20.21 57.31 7.97
N VAL A 933 21.30 56.55 8.15
CA VAL A 933 22.12 56.01 7.06
C VAL A 933 21.86 54.50 6.94
N LEU A 934 21.27 54.06 5.83
CA LEU A 934 20.91 52.65 5.63
C LEU A 934 22.14 51.78 5.32
N SER A 935 22.14 50.55 5.83
CA SER A 935 23.15 49.53 5.53
C SER A 935 22.86 48.86 4.17
N PRO A 936 23.89 48.43 3.40
CA PRO A 936 23.68 47.69 2.16
C PRO A 936 22.87 46.41 2.41
N SER A 937 21.85 46.20 1.57
CA SER A 937 20.75 45.26 1.75
C SER A 937 21.20 43.81 1.96
N THR A 938 20.89 43.24 3.13
CA THR A 938 20.76 41.80 3.33
C THR A 938 19.46 41.32 2.68
N GLU A 939 19.55 40.39 1.73
CA GLU A 939 18.40 39.68 1.17
C GLU A 939 17.58 39.04 2.30
N ILE A 940 16.27 39.33 2.33
CA ILE A 940 15.32 38.73 3.26
C ILE A 940 14.61 37.58 2.52
N LEU A 941 14.57 36.40 3.14
CA LEU A 941 13.78 35.26 2.64
C LEU A 941 12.28 35.62 2.67
N PRO A 942 11.52 35.36 1.59
CA PRO A 942 10.07 35.59 1.57
C PRO A 942 9.36 34.83 2.70
N LEU A 943 8.45 35.49 3.41
CA LEU A 943 7.60 34.88 4.44
C LEU A 943 6.55 33.91 3.87
N GLU A 944 6.40 33.84 2.55
CA GLU A 944 5.44 32.95 1.85
C GLU A 944 5.84 31.46 1.90
N ASP A 945 7.04 31.12 2.39
CA ASP A 945 7.57 29.74 2.45
C ASP A 945 7.43 29.05 3.83
N LEU A 946 6.66 29.60 4.76
CA LEU A 946 6.47 29.04 6.11
C LEU A 946 5.09 28.39 6.30
N ASP A 947 4.86 27.27 5.63
CA ASP A 947 3.73 26.34 5.87
C ASP A 947 3.90 25.51 7.15
#